data_AF-A0A8J6FVZ5-F1
#
_entry.id   AF-A0A8J6FVZ5-F1
#
_cell.length_a   1.000
_cell.length_b   1.000
_cell.length_c   1.000
_cell.angle_alpha   90.00
_cell.angle_beta   90.00
_cell.angle_gamma   90.00
#
_symmetry.space_group_name_H-M   'P 1'
#
loop_
_entity.id
_entity.type
_entity.pdbx_description
1 polymer ?
#
loop_
_entity_poly.entity_id
_entity_poly.type
_entity_poly.pdbx_seq_one_letter_code
_entity_poly.pdbx_strand_id
1 'polypeptide(L)'
;MSLPANQLKELSQESLPANQLKERSQESGILGFDPDIVVELNVGGQFYTTTMGTLMKHPGSKFSEILSRSAKFYKDAHGRFFIDRPGTYFGPILDYLRTGQVPTENIPEVYHEAKFYQIHLLVKVLEDMPQIFGEQVARMQFLLGVPNYRENLEVLLHLARAEAVAMRSSKVVVCVVHTEEEEAKCVEPLHILEAKKTPVVKFGPWKAGPGTEDFVYCLEKDIRAKGYMVCPQRTLPDFRFRWSQGSRVAGQSSFRKRPLYPGAAVPCGIAAEFGVTEGLPPPPPRARSPRVRKPRGSGAAMAAHLKKRVYEEFTKVVQQQQEEIATKKLRLTKPSKSAALHIDLCKASSPADALQYLLQFARKPVEAESVEGVVRILLEHYYKENDPSVRLKIASLLGLLSKTAGFSPDCIMDDTINILQNEKSHQVLAQLLDTLLAIGSKLPDNQATQVRLVDVACKHLTDTSHGVRNKCLQLLGNLGSLEKNVTKDAEGLTARDVQKIIGDYFSDQDPRVRTAAIKAMLQLHERGLKLHQTIYNQACKLLSDDYEQVRSAAVQLIWVVSQLYPESIVPIPSSNEEIRLVDDAFGKICHMVSDGSWVVRVQAAKLLGSMEQVSSHFLEQTLDKKLMSDLRRKRTAHERAKELYSSGEFSSGRKWGDDAPKEEIDTGAVNLIESGACGAFVHGLEDEMYEVRIAAVEALCMLAQSSPSFAEKCLDFLVDMFNDEIEEVRLQSIHTMRKISNNITLREDQLDTVLAVLEDSSRDIREALHELLCCTNVSTKEGIHLALVELLKNLTKYPTDRDSIWKCLKFLGSRHPTLVLPLVPELLSTHPFFDTAEPDMDDPAYIAVLVLIFNAAKTCPTMPALFSDHTFRHYAYLRDSLSHLVPALRLPGRKLVSSAVSPAITPHEDPSQQFLQQSLDRVYSVQHLDPQGAQELLEFTIRDLQRLGELQSELAGVADFSAAYLQCQLLLIKALQEKLWNVAAPLYLKQSDLASAAAKQIMEETYKMEFMYSGVENKQVVIIHHMRLQAKALQLIVTARTTRGVDPLFGMCEKFLQEVDFFQRCFVADLPQLHDSFVDKLLDIMPRLMASKPLEVIKILQTMLRQSPFLHLPLPEQIHKASATIIEPAGESDNPLRFTSGLVVALDVDATLEHVQDPQNTVKVQVLYPDGQAQMIHPKPADFRNPGPGRHRLITQVYLSHTAWTEPCQVEVRLLLAYNSGARIPKSPWMEGGEMSPQVETSIEGTIPFSKPVKVYIMPKPARR
;
A
#
# COMPACT_ATOMS: atom_id res chain seq x y z
N MET A 1 -26.33 38.44 47.16
CA MET A 1 -25.33 39.39 46.61
C MET A 1 -25.23 39.14 45.12
N SER A 2 -25.52 40.19 44.37
CA SER A 2 -25.71 40.27 42.92
C SER A 2 -24.38 40.30 42.15
N LEU A 3 -24.28 39.49 41.10
CA LEU A 3 -23.28 39.66 40.03
C LEU A 3 -23.88 40.58 38.94
N PRO A 4 -23.19 41.64 38.50
CA PRO A 4 -23.60 42.41 37.33
C PRO A 4 -23.03 41.81 36.03
N ALA A 5 -23.85 41.89 34.99
CA ALA A 5 -23.53 41.61 33.60
C ALA A 5 -22.71 42.77 33.00
N ASN A 6 -21.56 42.47 32.41
CA ASN A 6 -20.90 43.24 31.36
C ASN A 6 -19.69 42.45 30.85
N GLN A 7 -19.83 41.83 29.67
CA GLN A 7 -18.80 41.65 28.63
C GLN A 7 -19.35 40.71 27.53
N LEU A 8 -20.16 41.30 26.64
CA LEU A 8 -20.60 40.68 25.38
C LEU A 8 -20.80 41.77 24.30
N LYS A 9 -19.88 42.73 24.27
CA LYS A 9 -19.74 43.75 23.23
C LYS A 9 -18.26 44.10 23.14
N GLU A 10 -17.55 43.48 22.21
CA GLU A 10 -16.32 43.97 21.56
C GLU A 10 -15.80 42.85 20.65
N LEU A 11 -16.46 42.65 19.51
CA LEU A 11 -15.88 42.09 18.29
C LEU A 11 -16.72 42.62 17.12
N SER A 12 -16.74 43.95 17.01
CA SER A 12 -17.14 44.67 15.80
C SER A 12 -16.27 45.92 15.71
N GLN A 13 -15.62 46.07 14.55
CA GLN A 13 -14.80 47.20 14.08
C GLN A 13 -13.30 47.17 14.43
N GLU A 14 -12.50 46.60 13.54
CA GLU A 14 -11.27 47.27 13.08
C GLU A 14 -11.28 47.31 11.54
N SER A 15 -11.36 48.54 11.04
CA SER A 15 -11.31 48.95 9.65
C SER A 15 -9.87 49.27 9.25
N LEU A 16 -9.35 48.67 8.18
CA LEU A 16 -8.13 49.10 7.49
C LEU A 16 -8.48 49.92 6.22
N PRO A 17 -7.60 50.83 5.75
CA PRO A 17 -7.95 52.00 4.95
C PRO A 17 -8.19 51.72 3.45
N ALA A 18 -9.08 52.53 2.86
CA ALA A 18 -9.63 52.39 1.51
C ALA A 18 -8.75 52.86 0.34
N ASN A 19 -7.43 52.65 0.35
CA ASN A 19 -6.55 53.04 -0.76
C ASN A 19 -5.50 51.95 -1.07
N GLN A 20 -5.92 50.80 -1.62
CA GLN A 20 -5.03 49.87 -2.36
C GLN A 20 -5.78 48.80 -3.17
N LEU A 21 -7.01 49.08 -3.61
CA LEU A 21 -7.80 48.19 -4.48
C LEU A 21 -8.27 48.92 -5.75
N LYS A 22 -7.34 49.59 -6.44
CA LYS A 22 -7.58 50.13 -7.79
C LYS A 22 -6.56 49.71 -8.85
N GLU A 23 -5.60 48.84 -8.51
CA GLU A 23 -4.67 48.24 -9.48
C GLU A 23 -4.69 46.71 -9.35
N ARG A 24 -5.83 46.11 -9.70
CA ARG A 24 -5.88 44.67 -10.07
C ARG A 24 -7.11 44.31 -10.90
N SER A 25 -7.58 45.26 -11.72
CA SER A 25 -8.69 45.05 -12.65
C SER A 25 -8.22 45.16 -14.10
N GLN A 26 -7.14 44.46 -14.43
CA GLN A 26 -6.72 44.18 -15.81
C GLN A 26 -6.01 42.83 -15.81
N GLU A 27 -6.78 41.73 -15.77
CA GLU A 27 -6.40 40.41 -16.28
C GLU A 27 -7.52 39.40 -16.01
N SER A 28 -8.61 39.50 -16.77
CA SER A 28 -9.48 38.38 -17.15
C SER A 28 -10.48 38.89 -18.18
N GLY A 29 -10.35 38.42 -19.42
CA GLY A 29 -11.26 38.76 -20.52
C GLY A 29 -12.64 38.12 -20.34
N ILE A 30 -13.48 38.70 -19.48
CA ILE A 30 -14.93 38.46 -19.47
C ILE A 30 -15.60 39.75 -19.96
N LEU A 31 -16.34 39.65 -21.06
CA LEU A 31 -17.09 40.75 -21.68
C LEU A 31 -17.86 41.56 -20.63
N GLY A 32 -17.75 42.90 -20.70
CA GLY A 32 -18.33 43.83 -19.74
C GLY A 32 -19.86 43.72 -19.66
N PHE A 33 -20.34 43.20 -18.55
CA PHE A 33 -21.75 43.29 -18.14
C PHE A 33 -21.87 44.30 -17.01
N ASP A 34 -22.82 45.22 -17.13
CA ASP A 34 -23.12 46.20 -16.10
C ASP A 34 -23.78 45.49 -14.89
N PRO A 35 -23.15 45.49 -13.69
CA PRO A 35 -23.62 44.75 -12.52
C PRO A 35 -24.97 45.25 -11.98
N ASP A 36 -25.38 46.47 -12.35
CA ASP A 36 -26.62 47.10 -11.89
C ASP A 36 -27.85 46.76 -12.76
N ILE A 37 -27.67 45.98 -13.83
CA ILE A 37 -28.79 45.53 -14.68
C ILE A 37 -29.75 44.67 -13.85
N VAL A 38 -31.02 45.08 -13.82
CA VAL A 38 -32.11 44.32 -13.21
C VAL A 38 -32.52 43.17 -14.13
N VAL A 39 -32.55 41.97 -13.58
CA VAL A 39 -32.92 40.71 -14.23
C VAL A 39 -34.18 40.14 -13.58
N GLU A 40 -35.12 39.74 -14.41
CA GLU A 40 -36.35 39.05 -13.98
C GLU A 40 -36.24 37.54 -14.25
N LEU A 41 -36.52 36.75 -13.21
CA LEU A 41 -36.46 35.29 -13.19
C LEU A 41 -37.87 34.72 -12.97
N ASN A 42 -38.18 33.64 -13.66
CA ASN A 42 -39.37 32.82 -13.44
C ASN A 42 -38.92 31.41 -13.05
N VAL A 43 -39.02 31.06 -11.76
CA VAL A 43 -38.60 29.77 -11.21
C VAL A 43 -39.84 28.92 -10.95
N GLY A 44 -40.16 28.02 -11.87
CA GLY A 44 -41.33 27.12 -11.77
C GLY A 44 -42.67 27.82 -11.60
N GLY A 45 -42.83 29.04 -12.15
CA GLY A 45 -44.04 29.85 -12.04
C GLY A 45 -44.02 30.92 -10.95
N GLN A 46 -42.97 31.01 -10.13
CA GLN A 46 -42.77 32.09 -9.17
C GLN A 46 -41.78 33.14 -9.71
N PHE A 47 -42.14 34.42 -9.60
CA PHE A 47 -41.40 35.51 -10.21
C PHE A 47 -40.48 36.19 -9.20
N TYR A 48 -39.22 36.38 -9.58
CA TYR A 48 -38.20 37.05 -8.77
C TYR A 48 -37.49 38.12 -9.60
N THR A 49 -37.15 39.22 -8.95
CA THR A 49 -36.41 40.32 -9.57
C THR A 49 -35.13 40.56 -8.77
N THR A 50 -33.98 40.63 -9.44
CA THR A 50 -32.68 40.84 -8.79
C THR A 50 -31.68 41.47 -9.75
N THR A 51 -30.49 41.84 -9.31
CA THR A 51 -29.44 42.40 -10.18
C THR A 51 -28.51 41.32 -10.74
N MET A 52 -27.92 41.59 -11.89
CA MET A 52 -26.89 40.76 -12.51
C MET A 52 -25.72 40.50 -11.56
N GLY A 53 -25.26 41.53 -10.84
CA GLY A 53 -24.21 41.41 -9.84
C GLY A 53 -24.55 40.47 -8.69
N THR A 54 -25.82 40.39 -8.28
CA THR A 54 -26.26 39.46 -7.22
C THR A 54 -26.16 38.00 -7.67
N LEU A 55 -26.51 37.71 -8.93
CA LEU A 55 -26.47 36.36 -9.49
C LEU A 55 -25.05 35.90 -9.85
N MET A 56 -24.17 36.84 -10.21
CA MET A 56 -22.77 36.57 -10.57
C MET A 56 -21.78 36.63 -9.39
N LYS A 57 -22.27 36.86 -8.16
CA LYS A 57 -21.46 36.97 -6.94
C LYS A 57 -20.60 35.74 -6.64
N HIS A 58 -21.03 34.55 -7.10
CA HIS A 58 -20.25 33.32 -7.01
C HIS A 58 -19.88 32.82 -8.41
N PRO A 59 -18.63 33.02 -8.86
CA PRO A 59 -18.15 32.50 -10.14
C PRO A 59 -18.14 30.96 -10.10
N GLY A 60 -18.65 30.32 -11.15
CA GLY A 60 -18.85 28.86 -11.20
C GLY A 60 -20.22 28.38 -10.71
N SER A 61 -21.07 29.27 -10.22
CA SER A 61 -22.48 28.93 -9.96
C SER A 61 -23.25 28.76 -11.27
N LYS A 62 -24.34 27.99 -11.23
CA LYS A 62 -25.20 27.78 -12.41
C LYS A 62 -25.79 29.10 -12.93
N PHE A 63 -25.97 30.11 -12.07
CA PHE A 63 -26.36 31.45 -12.48
C PHE A 63 -25.28 32.16 -13.29
N SER A 64 -24.01 32.04 -12.89
CA SER A 64 -22.89 32.58 -13.67
C SER A 64 -22.76 31.92 -15.04
N GLU A 65 -23.06 30.63 -15.18
CA GLU A 65 -23.09 29.92 -16.47
C GLU A 65 -24.26 30.39 -17.36
N ILE A 66 -25.45 30.56 -16.76
CA ILE A 66 -26.66 31.04 -17.46
C ILE A 66 -26.47 32.44 -18.04
N LEU A 67 -25.64 33.28 -17.40
CA LEU A 67 -25.47 34.69 -17.73
C LEU A 67 -24.18 34.97 -18.55
N SER A 68 -23.17 34.09 -18.49
CA SER A 68 -21.88 34.26 -19.19
C SER A 68 -21.82 33.66 -20.60
N ARG A 69 -22.66 32.67 -20.93
CA ARG A 69 -22.70 32.04 -22.26
C ARG A 69 -23.93 32.43 -23.06
N SER A 70 -23.75 32.67 -24.37
CA SER A 70 -24.83 32.84 -25.37
C SER A 70 -25.57 31.52 -25.68
N ALA A 71 -25.89 30.72 -24.66
CA ALA A 71 -26.66 29.49 -24.80
C ALA A 71 -28.17 29.81 -24.79
N LYS A 72 -28.95 29.08 -25.59
CA LYS A 72 -30.40 29.25 -25.75
C LYS A 72 -31.14 28.86 -24.45
N PHE A 73 -31.25 29.77 -23.50
CA PHE A 73 -32.13 29.62 -22.35
C PHE A 73 -33.56 29.97 -22.71
N TYR A 74 -34.52 29.22 -22.17
CA TYR A 74 -35.93 29.46 -22.37
C TYR A 74 -36.33 30.74 -21.62
N LYS A 75 -36.83 31.73 -22.36
CA LYS A 75 -37.53 32.88 -21.78
C LYS A 75 -39.02 32.60 -21.79
N ASP A 76 -39.73 33.04 -20.76
CA ASP A 76 -41.19 32.96 -20.77
C ASP A 76 -41.79 33.95 -21.78
N ALA A 77 -43.11 33.91 -21.99
CA ALA A 77 -43.81 34.77 -22.94
C ALA A 77 -43.66 36.29 -22.65
N HIS A 78 -43.13 36.66 -21.48
CA HIS A 78 -42.88 38.04 -21.06
C HIS A 78 -41.37 38.39 -21.07
N GLY A 79 -40.51 37.50 -21.57
CA GLY A 79 -39.08 37.76 -21.74
C GLY A 79 -38.21 37.48 -20.50
N ARG A 80 -38.76 36.88 -19.44
CA ARG A 80 -38.04 36.57 -18.19
C ARG A 80 -37.30 35.24 -18.29
N PHE A 81 -36.16 35.10 -17.63
CA PHE A 81 -35.39 33.84 -17.65
C PHE A 81 -36.16 32.75 -16.90
N PHE A 82 -36.50 31.67 -17.60
CA PHE A 82 -37.26 30.57 -17.02
C PHE A 82 -36.34 29.47 -16.49
N ILE A 83 -36.54 29.09 -15.23
CA ILE A 83 -35.87 27.99 -14.55
C ILE A 83 -36.93 26.96 -14.19
N ASP A 84 -36.84 25.77 -14.77
CA ASP A 84 -37.77 24.66 -14.55
C ASP A 84 -37.48 23.94 -13.22
N ARG A 85 -37.74 24.64 -12.10
CA ARG A 85 -37.50 24.20 -10.71
C ARG A 85 -38.56 24.78 -9.77
N PRO A 86 -38.82 24.17 -8.60
CA PRO A 86 -39.78 24.71 -7.64
C PRO A 86 -39.30 26.06 -7.07
N GLY A 87 -40.08 27.13 -7.29
CA GLY A 87 -39.76 28.46 -6.74
C GLY A 87 -39.79 28.54 -5.20
N THR A 88 -40.54 27.65 -4.54
CA THR A 88 -40.81 27.67 -3.08
C THR A 88 -39.55 27.82 -2.21
N TYR A 89 -38.42 27.24 -2.61
CA TYR A 89 -37.16 27.26 -1.84
C TYR A 89 -36.08 28.16 -2.47
N PHE A 90 -36.41 28.86 -3.55
CA PHE A 90 -35.48 29.77 -4.24
C PHE A 90 -35.32 31.10 -3.52
N GLY A 91 -36.35 31.58 -2.82
CA GLY A 91 -36.30 32.82 -2.01
C GLY A 91 -35.13 32.86 -1.02
N PRO A 92 -34.98 31.86 -0.11
CA PRO A 92 -33.86 31.79 0.82
C PRO A 92 -32.48 31.76 0.14
N ILE A 93 -32.38 31.14 -1.04
CA ILE A 93 -31.15 31.12 -1.84
C ILE A 93 -30.83 32.51 -2.37
N LEU A 94 -31.84 33.20 -2.90
CA LEU A 94 -31.69 34.55 -3.42
C LEU A 94 -31.34 35.56 -2.33
N ASP A 95 -31.89 35.39 -1.13
CA ASP A 95 -31.58 36.25 0.02
C ASP A 95 -30.18 35.98 0.58
N TYR A 96 -29.69 34.74 0.53
CA TYR A 96 -28.29 34.43 0.78
C TYR A 96 -27.37 35.13 -0.24
N LEU A 97 -27.70 35.10 -1.53
CA LEU A 97 -26.91 35.80 -2.56
C LEU A 97 -26.85 37.32 -2.32
N ARG A 98 -27.98 37.92 -1.91
CA ARG A 98 -28.09 39.35 -1.60
C ARG A 98 -27.33 39.74 -0.33
N THR A 99 -27.57 39.04 0.77
CA THR A 99 -27.21 39.49 2.13
C THR A 99 -26.10 38.67 2.79
N GLY A 100 -25.80 37.47 2.26
CA GLY A 100 -24.91 36.49 2.89
C GLY A 100 -25.52 35.77 4.11
N GLN A 101 -26.79 36.04 4.45
CA GLN A 101 -27.45 35.40 5.58
C GLN A 101 -27.86 33.97 5.26
N VAL A 102 -27.53 33.06 6.17
CA VAL A 102 -27.81 31.64 6.01
C VAL A 102 -29.28 31.34 6.33
N PRO A 103 -29.97 30.51 5.52
CA PRO A 103 -31.35 30.10 5.77
C PRO A 103 -31.52 29.42 7.15
N THR A 104 -32.58 29.78 7.88
CA THR A 104 -32.92 29.21 9.20
C THR A 104 -34.11 28.24 9.17
N GLU A 105 -34.84 28.19 8.05
CA GLU A 105 -36.04 27.36 7.86
C GLU A 105 -35.92 26.53 6.58
N ASN A 106 -36.58 25.36 6.54
CA ASN A 106 -36.57 24.43 5.39
C ASN A 106 -35.13 24.08 4.92
N ILE A 107 -34.20 23.98 5.87
CA ILE A 107 -32.77 23.76 5.64
C ILE A 107 -32.48 22.54 4.74
N PRO A 108 -33.15 21.37 4.90
CA PRO A 108 -32.98 20.24 3.99
C PRO A 108 -33.35 20.57 2.55
N GLU A 109 -34.51 21.16 2.31
CA GLU A 109 -35.00 21.49 0.97
C GLU A 109 -34.13 22.58 0.31
N VAL A 110 -33.73 23.59 1.09
CA VAL A 110 -32.82 24.65 0.62
C VAL A 110 -31.43 24.11 0.31
N TYR A 111 -30.94 23.12 1.07
CA TYR A 111 -29.67 22.45 0.79
C TYR A 111 -29.68 21.70 -0.55
N HIS A 112 -30.76 21.00 -0.88
CA HIS A 112 -30.90 20.30 -2.17
C HIS A 112 -30.93 21.30 -3.33
N GLU A 113 -31.64 22.42 -3.19
CA GLU A 113 -31.64 23.47 -4.21
C GLU A 113 -30.29 24.20 -4.31
N ALA A 114 -29.61 24.47 -3.19
CA ALA A 114 -28.27 25.07 -3.18
C ALA A 114 -27.23 24.19 -3.91
N LYS A 115 -27.32 22.87 -3.77
CA LYS A 115 -26.54 21.90 -4.56
C LYS A 115 -26.86 21.97 -6.04
N PHE A 116 -28.14 22.09 -6.41
CA PHE A 116 -28.57 22.19 -7.80
C PHE A 116 -28.07 23.48 -8.48
N TYR A 117 -28.11 24.62 -7.78
CA TYR A 117 -27.61 25.90 -8.28
C TYR A 117 -26.09 26.07 -8.15
N GLN A 118 -25.40 25.08 -7.57
CA GLN A 118 -23.95 25.04 -7.38
C GLN A 118 -23.42 26.24 -6.57
N ILE A 119 -24.12 26.60 -5.49
CA ILE A 119 -23.67 27.66 -4.58
C ILE A 119 -22.81 27.03 -3.49
N HIS A 120 -21.56 26.72 -3.83
CA HIS A 120 -20.65 25.90 -3.00
C HIS A 120 -20.50 26.38 -1.56
N LEU A 121 -20.42 27.70 -1.34
CA LEU A 121 -20.30 28.26 0.01
C LEU A 121 -21.57 28.05 0.85
N LEU A 122 -22.76 28.15 0.25
CA LEU A 122 -24.00 27.88 0.95
C LEU A 122 -24.15 26.37 1.24
N VAL A 123 -23.77 25.51 0.29
CA VAL A 123 -23.79 24.05 0.47
C VAL A 123 -22.93 23.64 1.66
N LYS A 124 -21.71 24.17 1.75
CA LYS A 124 -20.77 23.88 2.86
C LYS A 124 -21.32 24.35 4.21
N VAL A 125 -21.88 25.55 4.27
CA VAL A 125 -22.45 26.09 5.51
C VAL A 125 -23.69 25.29 5.95
N LEU A 126 -24.54 24.86 5.02
CA LEU A 126 -25.71 24.04 5.33
C LEU A 126 -25.33 22.59 5.71
N GLU A 127 -24.22 22.06 5.18
CA GLU A 127 -23.65 20.76 5.59
C GLU A 127 -23.21 20.74 7.04
N ASP A 128 -22.70 21.86 7.55
CA ASP A 128 -22.27 22.02 8.94
C ASP A 128 -23.44 22.31 9.91
N MET A 129 -24.66 22.54 9.41
CA MET A 129 -25.82 22.78 10.26
C MET A 129 -26.30 21.50 10.95
N PRO A 130 -26.71 21.55 12.24
CA PRO A 130 -27.07 20.36 13.03
C PRO A 130 -28.13 19.46 12.40
N GLN A 131 -29.03 20.04 11.60
CA GLN A 131 -30.14 19.35 10.93
C GLN A 131 -29.67 18.48 9.76
N ILE A 132 -28.57 18.84 9.09
CA ILE A 132 -27.97 18.09 7.96
C ILE A 132 -26.80 17.26 8.47
N PHE A 133 -25.89 17.89 9.22
CA PHE A 133 -24.72 17.25 9.84
C PHE A 133 -25.11 16.10 10.75
N GLY A 134 -26.06 16.35 11.67
CA GLY A 134 -26.52 15.37 12.65
C GLY A 134 -27.24 14.18 12.01
N GLU A 135 -27.99 14.40 10.93
CA GLU A 135 -28.69 13.32 10.23
C GLU A 135 -27.74 12.51 9.33
N GLN A 136 -26.83 13.15 8.59
CA GLN A 136 -25.92 12.44 7.68
C GLN A 136 -24.82 11.69 8.41
N VAL A 137 -24.17 12.33 9.39
CA VAL A 137 -23.03 11.72 10.11
C VAL A 137 -23.52 10.64 11.08
N ALA A 138 -24.59 10.89 11.86
CA ALA A 138 -25.09 9.88 12.79
C ALA A 138 -25.68 8.65 12.07
N ARG A 139 -26.37 8.86 10.94
CA ARG A 139 -26.85 7.76 10.08
C ARG A 139 -25.70 7.02 9.43
N MET A 140 -24.73 7.72 8.84
CA MET A 140 -23.59 7.08 8.19
C MET A 140 -22.79 6.26 9.20
N GLN A 141 -22.53 6.83 10.38
CA GLN A 141 -21.83 6.14 11.47
C GLN A 141 -22.62 4.96 12.04
N PHE A 142 -23.95 5.08 12.14
CA PHE A 142 -24.84 3.98 12.52
C PHE A 142 -24.83 2.84 11.48
N LEU A 143 -24.98 3.17 10.20
CA LEU A 143 -25.00 2.20 9.10
C LEU A 143 -23.64 1.52 8.91
N LEU A 144 -22.53 2.21 9.18
CA LEU A 144 -21.19 1.61 9.25
C LEU A 144 -21.08 0.57 10.38
N GLY A 145 -21.85 0.73 11.46
CA GLY A 145 -21.93 -0.23 12.56
C GLY A 145 -22.85 -1.43 12.28
N VAL A 146 -23.64 -1.43 11.20
CA VAL A 146 -24.49 -2.56 10.81
C VAL A 146 -23.72 -3.45 9.82
N PRO A 147 -23.40 -4.71 10.18
CA PRO A 147 -22.61 -5.58 9.32
C PRO A 147 -23.26 -5.79 7.95
N ASN A 148 -22.45 -5.66 6.90
CA ASN A 148 -22.86 -5.92 5.51
C ASN A 148 -24.07 -5.08 5.02
N TYR A 149 -24.34 -3.92 5.62
CA TYR A 149 -25.54 -3.13 5.30
C TYR A 149 -25.68 -2.81 3.80
N ARG A 150 -24.63 -2.29 3.15
CA ARG A 150 -24.66 -1.92 1.72
C ARG A 150 -24.91 -3.14 0.83
N GLU A 151 -24.23 -4.25 1.10
CA GLU A 151 -24.37 -5.48 0.33
C GLU A 151 -25.75 -6.10 0.52
N ASN A 152 -26.25 -6.14 1.75
CA ASN A 152 -27.59 -6.63 2.06
C ASN A 152 -28.68 -5.75 1.44
N LEU A 153 -28.47 -4.42 1.38
CA LEU A 153 -29.34 -3.49 0.67
C LEU A 153 -29.33 -3.77 -0.85
N GLU A 154 -28.18 -4.02 -1.46
CA GLU A 154 -28.11 -4.40 -2.88
C GLU A 154 -28.79 -5.75 -3.16
N VAL A 155 -28.61 -6.74 -2.29
CA VAL A 155 -29.29 -8.04 -2.38
C VAL A 155 -30.81 -7.86 -2.24
N LEU A 156 -31.25 -7.04 -1.29
CA LEU A 156 -32.66 -6.68 -1.10
C LEU A 156 -33.24 -6.05 -2.37
N LEU A 157 -32.54 -5.08 -2.96
CA LEU A 157 -32.97 -4.43 -4.21
C LEU A 157 -32.94 -5.39 -5.41
N HIS A 158 -31.98 -6.30 -5.48
CA HIS A 158 -31.89 -7.28 -6.56
C HIS A 158 -33.03 -8.31 -6.49
N LEU A 159 -33.32 -8.83 -5.29
CA LEU A 159 -34.46 -9.72 -5.06
C LEU A 159 -35.78 -9.01 -5.35
N ALA A 160 -35.91 -7.75 -4.92
CA ALA A 160 -37.08 -6.93 -5.21
C ALA A 160 -37.27 -6.75 -6.73
N ARG A 161 -36.21 -6.41 -7.48
CA ARG A 161 -36.27 -6.31 -8.95
C ARG A 161 -36.67 -7.64 -9.59
N ALA A 162 -36.05 -8.74 -9.18
CA ALA A 162 -36.32 -10.06 -9.74
C ALA A 162 -37.79 -10.49 -9.53
N GLU A 163 -38.40 -10.17 -8.39
CA GLU A 163 -39.83 -10.43 -8.15
C GLU A 163 -40.74 -9.44 -8.88
N ALA A 164 -40.37 -8.16 -8.94
CA ALA A 164 -41.16 -7.11 -9.59
C ALA A 164 -41.26 -7.33 -11.11
N VAL A 165 -40.27 -7.96 -11.74
CA VAL A 165 -40.29 -8.34 -13.17
C VAL A 165 -41.51 -9.23 -13.52
N ALA A 166 -42.03 -10.00 -12.56
CA ALA A 166 -43.19 -10.86 -12.77
C ALA A 166 -44.55 -10.21 -12.42
N MET A 167 -44.60 -9.28 -11.45
CA MET A 167 -45.86 -8.79 -10.86
C MET A 167 -45.99 -7.25 -10.74
N ARG A 168 -45.03 -6.47 -11.24
CA ARG A 168 -44.93 -4.99 -11.11
C ARG A 168 -44.83 -4.46 -9.67
N SER A 169 -44.94 -5.34 -8.68
CA SER A 169 -44.60 -5.12 -7.29
C SER A 169 -43.88 -6.35 -6.74
N SER A 170 -42.94 -6.15 -5.81
CA SER A 170 -42.21 -7.22 -5.13
C SER A 170 -42.60 -7.31 -3.66
N LYS A 171 -42.37 -8.46 -3.01
CA LYS A 171 -42.53 -8.61 -1.56
C LYS A 171 -41.32 -9.32 -0.98
N VAL A 172 -40.37 -8.54 -0.47
CA VAL A 172 -39.18 -9.10 0.19
C VAL A 172 -39.30 -8.93 1.70
N VAL A 173 -39.05 -10.03 2.42
CA VAL A 173 -39.06 -10.04 3.89
C VAL A 173 -37.69 -9.63 4.40
N VAL A 174 -37.65 -8.64 5.28
CA VAL A 174 -36.41 -8.21 5.94
C VAL A 174 -36.40 -8.69 7.38
N CYS A 175 -35.40 -9.50 7.73
CA CYS A 175 -35.17 -9.99 9.08
C CYS A 175 -34.13 -9.09 9.76
N VAL A 176 -34.57 -8.37 10.79
CA VAL A 176 -33.73 -7.43 11.52
C VAL A 176 -33.35 -8.03 12.87
N VAL A 177 -32.05 -8.17 13.12
CA VAL A 177 -31.50 -8.74 14.35
C VAL A 177 -30.63 -7.69 15.02
N HIS A 178 -30.99 -7.23 16.23
CA HIS A 178 -30.20 -6.26 16.97
C HIS A 178 -29.11 -6.97 17.77
N THR A 179 -29.45 -8.03 18.51
CA THR A 179 -28.49 -8.71 19.39
C THR A 179 -28.18 -10.17 19.00
N GLU A 180 -27.03 -10.68 19.43
CA GLU A 180 -26.64 -12.09 19.25
C GLU A 180 -27.64 -13.07 19.91
N GLU A 181 -28.33 -12.63 20.97
CA GLU A 181 -29.40 -13.41 21.61
C GLU A 181 -30.67 -13.50 20.76
N GLU A 182 -30.98 -12.47 19.97
CA GLU A 182 -32.07 -12.47 19.00
C GLU A 182 -31.73 -13.34 17.78
N GLU A 183 -30.45 -13.39 17.40
CA GLU A 183 -29.98 -14.25 16.31
C GLU A 183 -30.28 -15.73 16.57
N ALA A 184 -30.00 -16.21 17.78
CA ALA A 184 -30.27 -17.59 18.19
C ALA A 184 -31.78 -17.93 18.13
N LYS A 185 -32.65 -16.94 18.35
CA LYS A 185 -34.12 -17.09 18.30
C LYS A 185 -34.67 -17.03 16.87
N CYS A 186 -33.94 -16.43 15.92
CA CYS A 186 -34.37 -16.30 14.52
C CYS A 186 -34.04 -17.53 13.64
N VAL A 187 -33.25 -18.49 14.12
CA VAL A 187 -32.82 -19.67 13.34
C VAL A 187 -33.99 -20.53 12.86
N GLU A 188 -34.98 -20.78 13.71
CA GLU A 188 -36.10 -21.67 13.40
C GLU A 188 -37.13 -21.04 12.44
N PRO A 189 -37.56 -19.76 12.62
CA PRO A 189 -38.39 -19.06 11.64
C PRO A 189 -37.75 -18.91 10.25
N LEU A 190 -36.42 -18.69 10.18
CA LEU A 190 -35.71 -18.53 8.91
C LEU A 190 -35.69 -19.83 8.09
N HIS A 191 -35.47 -20.99 8.72
CA HIS A 191 -35.57 -22.29 8.05
C HIS A 191 -36.98 -22.55 7.48
N ILE A 192 -38.03 -22.08 8.15
CA ILE A 192 -39.41 -22.21 7.67
C ILE A 192 -39.67 -21.32 6.46
N LEU A 193 -39.14 -20.09 6.43
CA LEU A 193 -39.26 -19.18 5.28
C LEU A 193 -38.45 -19.66 4.07
N GLU A 194 -37.28 -20.25 4.31
CA GLU A 194 -36.44 -20.86 3.27
C GLU A 194 -37.13 -22.08 2.65
N ALA A 195 -37.76 -22.94 3.46
CA ALA A 195 -38.59 -24.06 2.98
C ALA A 195 -39.78 -23.61 2.11
N LYS A 196 -40.30 -22.39 2.34
CA LYS A 196 -41.38 -21.77 1.55
C LYS A 196 -40.91 -21.07 0.28
N LYS A 197 -39.59 -20.97 0.05
CA LYS A 197 -38.97 -20.16 -1.01
C LYS A 197 -39.35 -18.67 -0.96
N THR A 198 -39.60 -18.14 0.23
CA THR A 198 -39.84 -16.69 0.42
C THR A 198 -38.49 -15.97 0.44
N PRO A 199 -38.26 -14.91 -0.34
CA PRO A 199 -36.99 -14.19 -0.30
C PRO A 199 -36.88 -13.42 1.02
N VAL A 200 -35.84 -13.74 1.78
CA VAL A 200 -35.53 -13.10 3.06
C VAL A 200 -34.14 -12.50 3.00
N VAL A 201 -33.99 -11.26 3.47
CA VAL A 201 -32.69 -10.61 3.65
C VAL A 201 -32.50 -10.28 5.12
N LYS A 202 -31.40 -10.75 5.69
CA LYS A 202 -31.07 -10.55 7.11
C LYS A 202 -30.12 -9.36 7.28
N PHE A 203 -30.41 -8.51 8.25
CA PHE A 203 -29.52 -7.43 8.70
C PHE A 203 -29.22 -7.61 10.19
N GLY A 204 -27.94 -7.55 10.55
CA GLY A 204 -27.44 -7.77 11.91
C GLY A 204 -26.82 -9.16 12.17
N PRO A 205 -26.36 -9.42 13.40
CA PRO A 205 -26.54 -8.60 14.62
C PRO A 205 -25.66 -7.34 14.69
N TRP A 206 -26.06 -6.31 15.44
CA TRP A 206 -25.24 -5.11 15.70
C TRP A 206 -25.47 -4.53 17.12
N LYS A 207 -24.41 -4.20 17.85
CA LYS A 207 -24.49 -3.64 19.22
C LYS A 207 -24.35 -2.10 19.19
N ALA A 208 -25.24 -1.40 18.50
CA ALA A 208 -25.25 0.08 18.45
C ALA A 208 -26.45 0.68 19.21
N GLY A 209 -26.31 1.95 19.64
CA GLY A 209 -27.33 2.69 20.39
C GLY A 209 -28.70 2.84 19.69
N PRO A 210 -28.77 3.07 18.36
CA PRO A 210 -30.04 3.10 17.63
C PRO A 210 -30.65 1.70 17.50
N GLY A 211 -31.96 1.63 17.68
CA GLY A 211 -32.72 0.38 17.72
C GLY A 211 -33.15 -0.12 16.35
N THR A 212 -33.90 -1.22 16.31
CA THR A 212 -34.44 -1.79 15.06
C THR A 212 -35.37 -0.85 14.30
N GLU A 213 -36.01 0.11 14.97
CA GLU A 213 -36.88 1.09 14.31
C GLU A 213 -36.08 2.15 13.54
N ASP A 214 -34.98 2.62 14.12
CA ASP A 214 -34.05 3.56 13.47
C ASP A 214 -33.41 2.92 12.24
N PHE A 215 -33.12 1.62 12.33
CA PHE A 215 -32.65 0.81 11.20
C PHE A 215 -33.65 0.79 10.03
N VAL A 216 -34.92 0.48 10.32
CA VAL A 216 -35.96 0.42 9.29
C VAL A 216 -36.15 1.79 8.63
N TYR A 217 -36.10 2.87 9.40
CA TYR A 217 -36.15 4.24 8.87
C TYR A 217 -34.98 4.54 7.93
N CYS A 218 -33.76 4.15 8.31
CA CYS A 218 -32.58 4.33 7.46
C CYS A 218 -32.70 3.57 6.15
N LEU A 219 -33.10 2.30 6.24
CA LEU A 219 -33.29 1.41 5.10
C LEU A 219 -34.34 1.94 4.12
N GLU A 220 -35.48 2.42 4.63
CA GLU A 220 -36.56 3.00 3.83
C GLU A 220 -36.07 4.22 3.03
N LYS A 221 -35.31 5.13 3.67
CA LYS A 221 -34.79 6.32 3.01
C LYS A 221 -33.68 6.00 2.00
N ASP A 222 -32.87 4.95 2.20
CA ASP A 222 -31.88 4.50 1.21
C ASP A 222 -32.52 3.85 -0.01
N ILE A 223 -33.57 3.04 0.19
CA ILE A 223 -34.31 2.43 -0.91
C ILE A 223 -35.03 3.54 -1.72
N ARG A 224 -35.63 4.54 -1.05
CA ARG A 224 -36.23 5.71 -1.72
C ARG A 224 -35.22 6.55 -2.48
N ALA A 225 -34.02 6.76 -1.92
CA ALA A 225 -32.94 7.49 -2.60
C ALA A 225 -32.49 6.80 -3.91
N LYS A 226 -32.68 5.47 -4.02
CA LYS A 226 -32.45 4.70 -5.25
C LYS A 226 -33.61 4.76 -6.26
N GLY A 227 -34.63 5.58 -6.00
CA GLY A 227 -35.76 5.83 -6.92
C GLY A 227 -36.96 4.88 -6.74
N TYR A 228 -37.02 4.12 -5.64
CA TYR A 228 -38.09 3.14 -5.39
C TYR A 228 -39.17 3.67 -4.44
N MET A 229 -40.43 3.37 -4.75
CA MET A 229 -41.52 3.53 -3.79
C MET A 229 -41.52 2.37 -2.81
N VAL A 230 -41.67 2.67 -1.51
CA VAL A 230 -41.56 1.68 -0.42
C VAL A 230 -42.71 1.85 0.55
N CYS A 231 -43.42 0.75 0.84
CA CYS A 231 -44.41 0.65 1.90
C CYS A 231 -44.00 -0.44 2.91
N PRO A 232 -43.48 -0.08 4.11
CA PRO A 232 -43.14 -1.07 5.14
C PRO A 232 -44.40 -1.62 5.81
N GLN A 233 -44.58 -2.94 5.79
CA GLN A 233 -45.67 -3.61 6.53
C GLN A 233 -45.08 -4.40 7.70
N ARG A 234 -45.42 -4.02 8.94
CA ARG A 234 -44.96 -4.70 10.16
C ARG A 234 -45.86 -5.92 10.43
N THR A 235 -45.29 -7.12 10.47
CA THR A 235 -46.04 -8.32 10.90
C THR A 235 -45.74 -8.63 12.37
N LEU A 236 -46.78 -8.71 13.20
CA LEU A 236 -46.73 -9.22 14.57
C LEU A 236 -46.65 -10.76 14.56
N PRO A 237 -46.13 -11.42 15.60
CA PRO A 237 -45.79 -12.84 15.56
C PRO A 237 -47.04 -13.70 15.72
N ASP A 238 -47.61 -14.16 14.61
CA ASP A 238 -48.48 -15.34 14.60
C ASP A 238 -48.38 -16.03 13.23
N PHE A 239 -47.68 -17.18 13.21
CA PHE A 239 -47.64 -18.09 12.07
C PHE A 239 -49.00 -18.81 11.95
N ARG A 240 -49.74 -18.64 10.85
CA ARG A 240 -50.66 -19.69 10.35
C ARG A 240 -50.75 -19.77 8.83
N PHE A 241 -50.51 -20.98 8.30
CA PHE A 241 -51.24 -21.55 7.15
C PHE A 241 -52.58 -22.14 7.66
N ARG A 242 -53.69 -22.32 6.93
CA ARG A 242 -53.89 -23.11 5.69
C ARG A 242 -55.34 -22.93 5.15
N TRP A 243 -55.47 -22.73 3.83
CA TRP A 243 -56.54 -23.00 2.81
C TRP A 243 -58.03 -23.28 3.16
N SER A 244 -58.97 -22.52 2.55
CA SER A 244 -59.93 -22.94 1.48
C SER A 244 -61.15 -21.99 1.35
N GLN A 245 -61.86 -22.08 0.22
CA GLN A 245 -62.90 -21.18 -0.33
C GLN A 245 -64.03 -20.75 0.62
N GLY A 246 -64.55 -19.52 0.44
CA GLY A 246 -65.91 -19.18 0.89
C GLY A 246 -66.17 -17.70 1.19
N SER A 247 -66.98 -17.09 0.33
CA SER A 247 -67.74 -15.84 0.44
C SER A 247 -68.14 -15.29 1.83
N ARG A 248 -68.18 -13.94 1.86
CA ARG A 248 -69.16 -13.02 2.50
C ARG A 248 -69.07 -12.67 4.01
N VAL A 249 -68.91 -11.35 4.21
CA VAL A 249 -69.77 -10.42 5.02
C VAL A 249 -69.63 -10.39 6.55
N ALA A 250 -69.26 -9.19 7.02
CA ALA A 250 -69.67 -8.39 8.20
C ALA A 250 -69.75 -9.03 9.61
N GLY A 251 -69.36 -8.23 10.61
CA GLY A 251 -69.90 -8.38 11.97
C GLY A 251 -69.03 -7.83 13.08
N GLN A 252 -69.61 -6.96 13.91
CA GLN A 252 -68.97 -6.20 14.98
C GLN A 252 -68.72 -6.98 16.28
N SER A 253 -67.80 -6.40 17.06
CA SER A 253 -67.82 -6.14 18.50
C SER A 253 -67.65 -7.25 19.57
N SER A 254 -66.62 -6.96 20.38
CA SER A 254 -66.57 -6.97 21.87
C SER A 254 -66.58 -8.30 22.62
N PHE A 255 -65.55 -8.55 23.43
CA PHE A 255 -65.62 -8.34 24.88
C PHE A 255 -64.25 -8.53 25.57
N ARG A 256 -63.90 -7.60 26.46
CA ARG A 256 -62.79 -7.70 27.43
C ARG A 256 -63.20 -8.60 28.60
N LYS A 257 -62.27 -9.42 29.10
CA LYS A 257 -61.91 -9.52 30.55
C LYS A 257 -60.60 -10.30 30.77
N ARG A 258 -59.65 -9.62 31.43
CA ARG A 258 -58.43 -10.10 32.12
C ARG A 258 -58.80 -10.73 33.49
N PRO A 259 -57.86 -11.16 34.39
CA PRO A 259 -56.44 -11.57 34.28
C PRO A 259 -56.09 -12.87 35.08
N LEU A 260 -54.85 -13.37 34.95
CA LEU A 260 -53.99 -13.86 36.06
C LEU A 260 -52.51 -13.89 35.59
N TYR A 261 -51.60 -13.50 36.49
CA TYR A 261 -50.17 -13.14 36.30
C TYR A 261 -49.21 -14.34 36.00
N PRO A 262 -47.87 -14.19 36.00
CA PRO A 262 -46.99 -13.58 34.99
C PRO A 262 -45.86 -14.56 34.53
N GLY A 263 -45.37 -14.47 33.30
CA GLY A 263 -44.18 -15.26 32.93
C GLY A 263 -43.77 -15.13 31.46
N ALA A 264 -42.53 -14.68 31.26
CA ALA A 264 -41.79 -14.59 30.00
C ALA A 264 -42.35 -13.62 28.94
N ALA A 265 -41.98 -12.35 29.08
CA ALA A 265 -41.85 -11.46 27.92
C ALA A 265 -40.73 -12.00 27.01
N VAL A 266 -41.07 -12.26 25.75
CA VAL A 266 -40.10 -12.59 24.70
C VAL A 266 -39.76 -11.30 23.94
N PRO A 267 -38.48 -10.93 23.78
CA PRO A 267 -38.07 -9.98 22.75
C PRO A 267 -37.05 -10.66 21.80
N CYS A 268 -36.88 -10.23 20.55
CA CYS A 268 -37.67 -9.44 19.59
C CYS A 268 -37.01 -9.75 18.23
N GLY A 269 -37.76 -9.74 17.13
CA GLY A 269 -37.20 -9.85 15.79
C GLY A 269 -38.27 -9.33 14.83
N ILE A 270 -38.09 -8.11 14.32
CA ILE A 270 -39.10 -7.47 13.47
C ILE A 270 -38.91 -7.98 12.04
N ALA A 271 -39.97 -8.57 11.48
CA ALA A 271 -40.08 -8.82 10.04
C ALA A 271 -40.83 -7.66 9.38
N ALA A 272 -40.15 -6.92 8.51
CA ALA A 272 -40.76 -5.87 7.69
C ALA A 272 -40.89 -6.36 6.24
N GLU A 273 -42.10 -6.29 5.67
CA GLU A 273 -42.30 -6.51 4.23
C GLU A 273 -42.15 -5.18 3.48
N PHE A 274 -41.40 -5.19 2.39
CA PHE A 274 -41.23 -4.01 1.52
C PHE A 274 -41.84 -4.25 0.13
N GLY A 275 -42.83 -3.43 -0.23
CA GLY A 275 -43.39 -3.35 -1.58
C GLY A 275 -42.62 -2.36 -2.44
N VAL A 276 -42.07 -2.78 -3.60
CA VAL A 276 -41.34 -1.92 -4.55
C VAL A 276 -42.04 -1.89 -5.91
N THR A 277 -42.38 -0.70 -6.43
CA THR A 277 -42.99 -0.51 -7.77
C THR A 277 -42.11 0.36 -8.66
N GLU A 278 -41.81 -0.07 -9.89
CA GLU A 278 -41.16 0.77 -10.91
C GLU A 278 -42.17 1.74 -11.55
N GLY A 279 -41.86 3.03 -11.57
CA GLY A 279 -42.68 4.05 -12.22
C GLY A 279 -42.50 4.05 -13.74
N LEU A 280 -43.33 3.27 -14.47
CA LEU A 280 -43.45 3.33 -15.93
C LEU A 280 -44.92 3.61 -16.34
N PRO A 281 -45.18 4.37 -17.43
CA PRO A 281 -46.54 4.65 -17.92
C PRO A 281 -47.21 3.40 -18.53
N PRO A 282 -48.55 3.35 -18.62
CA PRO A 282 -49.28 2.13 -18.99
C PRO A 282 -49.13 1.78 -20.48
N PRO A 283 -48.95 0.50 -20.87
CA PRO A 283 -48.92 0.08 -22.27
C PRO A 283 -50.34 -0.23 -22.82
N PRO A 284 -50.53 -0.17 -24.16
CA PRO A 284 -51.82 -0.38 -24.83
C PRO A 284 -52.19 -1.89 -24.94
N PRO A 285 -53.45 -2.23 -25.29
CA PRO A 285 -53.92 -3.61 -25.24
C PRO A 285 -53.69 -4.35 -26.56
N ARG A 286 -53.19 -5.61 -26.52
CA ARG A 286 -53.79 -6.79 -27.20
C ARG A 286 -52.96 -8.09 -27.11
N ALA A 287 -53.70 -9.16 -26.80
CA ALA A 287 -53.77 -10.51 -27.40
C ALA A 287 -52.64 -11.59 -27.28
N ARG A 288 -53.03 -12.67 -26.56
CA ARG A 288 -52.82 -14.14 -26.73
C ARG A 288 -51.42 -14.75 -26.99
N SER A 289 -50.87 -15.38 -25.92
CA SER A 289 -50.24 -16.73 -25.71
C SER A 289 -49.58 -17.53 -26.86
N PRO A 290 -48.66 -18.53 -26.64
CA PRO A 290 -48.29 -19.22 -25.37
C PRO A 290 -46.80 -19.58 -25.12
N ARG A 291 -46.52 -19.88 -23.84
CA ARG A 291 -45.48 -20.73 -23.19
C ARG A 291 -44.34 -21.37 -24.02
N VAL A 292 -43.10 -21.17 -23.54
CA VAL A 292 -42.03 -22.20 -23.51
C VAL A 292 -41.29 -22.16 -22.15
N ARG A 293 -40.86 -23.33 -21.69
CA ARG A 293 -40.36 -23.70 -20.36
C ARG A 293 -38.82 -23.87 -20.35
N LYS A 294 -38.26 -23.77 -19.13
CA LYS A 294 -36.95 -24.28 -18.60
C LYS A 294 -35.72 -23.37 -18.78
N PRO A 295 -34.62 -23.58 -18.02
CA PRO A 295 -34.49 -23.94 -16.59
C PRO A 295 -33.42 -23.09 -15.86
N ARG A 296 -33.33 -23.29 -14.54
CA ARG A 296 -32.33 -22.72 -13.61
C ARG A 296 -30.94 -23.35 -13.78
N GLY A 297 -29.90 -22.56 -13.51
CA GLY A 297 -28.54 -23.06 -13.28
C GLY A 297 -27.56 -22.01 -12.77
N SER A 298 -27.26 -22.08 -11.47
CA SER A 298 -25.99 -21.76 -10.78
C SER A 298 -25.32 -20.39 -10.98
N GLY A 299 -25.50 -19.51 -10.00
CA GLY A 299 -24.69 -18.30 -9.80
C GLY A 299 -24.57 -17.97 -8.31
N ALA A 300 -24.09 -18.91 -7.50
CA ALA A 300 -23.92 -18.73 -6.06
C ALA A 300 -22.77 -19.60 -5.53
N ALA A 301 -21.53 -19.28 -5.93
CA ALA A 301 -20.33 -19.86 -5.30
C ALA A 301 -19.06 -18.97 -5.41
N MET A 302 -19.17 -17.70 -5.80
CA MET A 302 -18.02 -16.78 -5.90
C MET A 302 -18.05 -15.62 -4.89
N ALA A 303 -19.21 -15.27 -4.33
CA ALA A 303 -19.34 -14.17 -3.37
C ALA A 303 -18.86 -14.53 -1.94
N ALA A 304 -18.75 -15.82 -1.60
CA ALA A 304 -18.37 -16.27 -0.26
C ALA A 304 -16.84 -16.28 -0.02
N HIS A 305 -16.03 -16.27 -1.09
CA HIS A 305 -14.57 -16.33 -0.96
C HIS A 305 -13.88 -14.95 -0.98
N LEU A 306 -14.57 -13.90 -1.43
CA LEU A 306 -14.07 -12.52 -1.40
C LEU A 306 -14.29 -11.84 -0.03
N LYS A 307 -15.40 -12.16 0.67
CA LYS A 307 -15.70 -11.62 2.01
C LYS A 307 -14.69 -11.97 3.10
N LYS A 308 -14.04 -13.13 3.01
CA LYS A 308 -13.09 -13.59 4.03
C LYS A 308 -11.72 -12.95 3.92
N ARG A 309 -11.36 -12.43 2.73
CA ARG A 309 -10.04 -11.84 2.47
C ARG A 309 -9.97 -10.36 2.85
N VAL A 310 -11.11 -9.65 2.79
CA VAL A 310 -11.19 -8.19 3.07
C VAL A 310 -11.31 -7.87 4.57
N TYR A 311 -11.82 -8.79 5.40
CA TYR A 311 -11.94 -8.58 6.85
C TYR A 311 -10.67 -8.94 7.64
N GLU A 312 -9.72 -9.66 7.03
CA GLU A 312 -8.41 -9.97 7.62
C GLU A 312 -7.37 -8.85 7.36
N GLU A 313 -7.64 -7.95 6.41
CA GLU A 313 -6.74 -6.84 6.02
C GLU A 313 -6.95 -5.53 6.82
N PHE A 314 -7.97 -5.44 7.68
CA PHE A 314 -8.23 -4.24 8.47
C PHE A 314 -8.26 -4.54 9.99
N THR A 315 -7.12 -4.26 10.62
CA THR A 315 -6.91 -4.05 12.07
C THR A 315 -7.12 -5.26 12.99
N LYS A 316 -6.07 -6.08 13.16
CA LYS A 316 -5.97 -7.02 14.29
C LYS A 316 -5.60 -6.24 15.57
N VAL A 317 -6.59 -5.98 16.42
CA VAL A 317 -6.39 -5.53 17.80
C VAL A 317 -6.34 -6.76 18.69
N VAL A 318 -5.17 -7.05 19.28
CA VAL A 318 -5.04 -8.10 20.29
C VAL A 318 -5.14 -7.46 21.67
N GLN A 319 -6.26 -7.67 22.36
CA GLN A 319 -6.36 -7.43 23.81
C GLN A 319 -5.94 -8.71 24.54
N GLN A 320 -4.89 -8.64 25.37
CA GLN A 320 -4.52 -9.75 26.24
C GLN A 320 -5.41 -9.76 27.49
N GLN A 321 -6.29 -10.75 27.60
CA GLN A 321 -6.76 -11.27 28.89
C GLN A 321 -5.99 -12.56 29.20
N GLN A 322 -5.37 -12.62 30.38
CA GLN A 322 -4.73 -13.83 30.90
C GLN A 322 -5.82 -14.83 31.34
N GLU A 323 -6.01 -15.92 30.58
CA GLU A 323 -6.72 -17.12 31.05
C GLU A 323 -5.73 -18.29 31.21
N GLU A 324 -5.70 -18.86 32.42
CA GLU A 324 -4.96 -20.08 32.73
C GLU A 324 -5.65 -21.29 32.07
N ILE A 325 -5.02 -21.86 31.03
CA ILE A 325 -5.49 -23.09 30.39
C ILE A 325 -4.93 -24.31 31.14
N ALA A 326 -5.82 -25.09 31.73
CA ALA A 326 -5.52 -26.36 32.39
C ALA A 326 -5.00 -27.41 31.39
N THR A 327 -3.83 -27.97 31.69
CA THR A 327 -3.14 -28.99 30.87
C THR A 327 -3.85 -30.35 30.93
N LYS A 328 -4.42 -30.80 29.80
CA LYS A 328 -4.77 -32.23 29.59
C LYS A 328 -3.61 -32.94 28.90
N LYS A 329 -3.04 -33.96 29.55
CA LYS A 329 -1.97 -34.82 29.00
C LYS A 329 -2.50 -35.66 27.83
N LEU A 330 -1.85 -35.56 26.67
CA LEU A 330 -2.05 -36.45 25.51
C LEU A 330 -0.89 -37.45 25.43
N ARG A 331 -1.22 -38.75 25.35
CA ARG A 331 -0.26 -39.83 25.08
C ARG A 331 0.12 -39.81 23.59
N LEU A 332 1.39 -39.62 23.28
CA LEU A 332 1.96 -39.82 21.95
C LEU A 332 2.08 -41.31 21.63
N THR A 333 1.22 -41.81 20.75
CA THR A 333 1.52 -43.00 19.93
C THR A 333 2.11 -42.53 18.60
N LYS A 334 3.33 -42.97 18.28
CA LYS A 334 3.98 -42.72 16.98
C LYS A 334 3.05 -43.19 15.84
N PRO A 335 2.73 -42.37 14.82
CA PRO A 335 2.07 -42.87 13.62
C PRO A 335 3.04 -43.77 12.84
N SER A 336 2.54 -44.87 12.31
CA SER A 336 3.29 -45.73 11.40
C SER A 336 3.58 -44.99 10.09
N LYS A 337 4.70 -45.35 9.43
CA LYS A 337 5.18 -44.84 8.13
C LYS A 337 4.26 -45.11 6.93
N SER A 338 2.96 -45.31 7.16
CA SER A 338 1.97 -45.72 6.16
C SER A 338 0.63 -45.00 6.33
N ALA A 339 0.50 -44.12 7.33
CA ALA A 339 -0.74 -43.44 7.68
C ALA A 339 -0.87 -42.00 7.11
N ALA A 340 0.13 -41.51 6.38
CA ALA A 340 0.09 -40.19 5.77
C ALA A 340 -0.64 -40.25 4.41
N LEU A 341 -1.88 -39.73 4.41
CA LEU A 341 -2.71 -39.36 3.25
C LEU A 341 -3.34 -40.49 2.45
N HIS A 342 -4.23 -41.27 3.09
CA HIS A 342 -5.35 -41.86 2.36
C HIS A 342 -6.23 -40.71 1.82
N ILE A 343 -6.05 -40.34 0.55
CA ILE A 343 -7.15 -39.71 -0.19
C ILE A 343 -8.19 -40.82 -0.34
N ASP A 344 -9.18 -40.83 0.56
CA ASP A 344 -10.16 -41.90 0.67
C ASP A 344 -11.23 -41.80 -0.43
N LEU A 345 -10.78 -41.67 -1.69
CA LEU A 345 -11.62 -41.56 -2.90
C LEU A 345 -12.51 -42.80 -3.07
N CYS A 346 -12.13 -43.93 -2.48
CA CYS A 346 -12.94 -45.15 -2.46
C CYS A 346 -14.22 -45.02 -1.60
N LYS A 347 -14.31 -44.02 -0.70
CA LYS A 347 -15.52 -43.72 0.09
C LYS A 347 -16.45 -42.71 -0.57
N ALA A 348 -16.05 -42.12 -1.69
CA ALA A 348 -16.89 -41.16 -2.41
C ALA A 348 -18.05 -41.91 -3.10
N SER A 349 -19.27 -41.65 -2.65
CA SER A 349 -20.50 -42.19 -3.26
C SER A 349 -20.97 -41.38 -4.47
N SER A 350 -20.52 -40.13 -4.59
CA SER A 350 -20.87 -39.22 -5.68
C SER A 350 -19.67 -38.42 -6.18
N PRO A 351 -19.70 -37.93 -7.45
CA PRO A 351 -18.65 -37.05 -7.99
C PRO A 351 -18.46 -35.75 -7.17
N ALA A 352 -19.53 -35.27 -6.52
CA ALA A 352 -19.46 -34.10 -5.64
C ALA A 352 -18.64 -34.40 -4.37
N ASP A 353 -18.82 -35.58 -3.78
CA ASP A 353 -18.04 -36.03 -2.63
C ASP A 353 -16.57 -36.20 -3.02
N ALA A 354 -16.29 -36.83 -4.17
CA ALA A 354 -14.94 -37.00 -4.70
C ALA A 354 -14.25 -35.64 -4.89
N LEU A 355 -14.94 -34.67 -5.50
CA LEU A 355 -14.41 -33.32 -5.69
C LEU A 355 -14.13 -32.61 -4.36
N GLN A 356 -14.99 -32.76 -3.36
CA GLN A 356 -14.78 -32.18 -2.02
C GLN A 356 -13.54 -32.75 -1.35
N TYR A 357 -13.33 -34.07 -1.42
CA TYR A 357 -12.11 -34.71 -0.91
C TYR A 357 -10.86 -34.21 -1.62
N LEU A 358 -10.89 -34.08 -2.95
CA LEU A 358 -9.77 -33.55 -3.74
C LEU A 358 -9.48 -32.07 -3.43
N LEU A 359 -10.51 -31.26 -3.20
CA LEU A 359 -10.35 -29.85 -2.80
C LEU A 359 -9.78 -29.69 -1.39
N GLN A 360 -10.19 -30.56 -0.47
CA GLN A 360 -9.62 -30.60 0.89
C GLN A 360 -8.17 -31.06 0.85
N PHE A 361 -7.85 -32.05 0.01
CA PHE A 361 -6.48 -32.53 -0.19
C PHE A 361 -5.57 -31.44 -0.79
N ALA A 362 -6.05 -30.68 -1.77
CA ALA A 362 -5.28 -29.61 -2.43
C ALA A 362 -4.74 -28.53 -1.48
N ARG A 363 -5.27 -28.43 -0.25
CA ARG A 363 -4.86 -27.46 0.78
C ARG A 363 -3.84 -28.03 1.77
N LYS A 364 -3.53 -29.32 1.72
CA LYS A 364 -2.60 -29.99 2.64
C LYS A 364 -1.19 -30.02 2.04
N PRO A 365 -0.13 -29.76 2.82
CA PRO A 365 1.23 -30.00 2.37
C PRO A 365 1.47 -31.50 2.19
N VAL A 366 2.29 -31.85 1.20
CA VAL A 366 2.64 -33.25 0.87
C VAL A 366 4.16 -33.38 0.92
N GLU A 367 4.66 -34.38 1.65
CA GLU A 367 6.09 -34.70 1.73
C GLU A 367 6.54 -35.42 0.46
N ALA A 368 7.77 -35.15 0.00
CA ALA A 368 8.33 -35.70 -1.24
C ALA A 368 8.26 -37.23 -1.31
N GLU A 369 8.53 -37.93 -0.21
CA GLU A 369 8.51 -39.40 -0.10
C GLU A 369 7.10 -40.01 -0.32
N SER A 370 6.05 -39.22 -0.08
CA SER A 370 4.66 -39.66 -0.19
C SER A 370 4.02 -39.37 -1.56
N VAL A 371 4.65 -38.53 -2.39
CA VAL A 371 4.08 -38.04 -3.66
C VAL A 371 3.79 -39.19 -4.62
N GLU A 372 4.73 -40.13 -4.80
CA GLU A 372 4.59 -41.24 -5.75
C GLU A 372 3.38 -42.14 -5.43
N GLY A 373 3.18 -42.43 -4.14
CA GLY A 373 2.02 -43.20 -3.67
C GLY A 373 0.69 -42.49 -3.92
N VAL A 374 0.65 -41.17 -3.69
CA VAL A 374 -0.53 -40.34 -3.94
C VAL A 374 -0.84 -40.25 -5.44
N VAL A 375 0.18 -40.05 -6.27
CA VAL A 375 0.02 -39.99 -7.74
C VAL A 375 -0.60 -41.28 -8.28
N ARG A 376 -0.13 -42.45 -7.83
CA ARG A 376 -0.71 -43.74 -8.23
C ARG A 376 -2.20 -43.84 -7.87
N ILE A 377 -2.59 -43.44 -6.67
CA ILE A 377 -4.00 -43.45 -6.23
C ILE A 377 -4.85 -42.52 -7.10
N LEU A 378 -4.33 -41.32 -7.41
CA LEU A 378 -5.02 -40.35 -8.26
C LEU A 378 -5.21 -40.87 -9.69
N LEU A 379 -4.18 -41.50 -10.28
CA LEU A 379 -4.24 -42.09 -11.62
C LEU A 379 -5.20 -43.28 -11.68
N GLU A 380 -5.18 -44.18 -10.69
CA GLU A 380 -6.12 -45.30 -10.60
C GLU A 380 -7.58 -44.84 -10.54
N HIS A 381 -7.85 -43.75 -9.80
CA HIS A 381 -9.18 -43.17 -9.72
C HIS A 381 -9.56 -42.44 -11.01
N TYR A 382 -8.60 -41.77 -11.67
CA TYR A 382 -8.83 -41.08 -12.95
C TYR A 382 -9.43 -42.02 -14.01
N TYR A 383 -8.90 -43.23 -14.17
CA TYR A 383 -9.39 -44.20 -15.15
C TYR A 383 -10.77 -44.79 -14.83
N LYS A 384 -11.21 -44.73 -13.57
CA LYS A 384 -12.52 -45.23 -13.11
C LYS A 384 -13.61 -44.14 -13.16
N GLU A 385 -13.21 -42.88 -13.14
CA GLU A 385 -14.11 -41.75 -13.02
C GLU A 385 -14.67 -41.31 -14.38
N ASN A 386 -15.98 -41.03 -14.43
CA ASN A 386 -16.64 -40.57 -15.65
C ASN A 386 -16.90 -39.06 -15.63
N ASP A 387 -16.95 -38.44 -14.45
CA ASP A 387 -17.21 -37.01 -14.33
C ASP A 387 -16.00 -36.17 -14.78
N PRO A 388 -16.16 -35.24 -15.75
CA PRO A 388 -15.05 -34.43 -16.26
C PRO A 388 -14.52 -33.43 -15.22
N SER A 389 -15.32 -33.00 -14.24
CA SER A 389 -14.91 -32.02 -13.23
C SER A 389 -13.95 -32.65 -12.21
N VAL A 390 -14.24 -33.90 -11.80
CA VAL A 390 -13.36 -34.68 -10.93
C VAL A 390 -12.05 -34.99 -11.65
N ARG A 391 -12.11 -35.46 -12.90
CA ARG A 391 -10.91 -35.71 -13.73
C ARG A 391 -10.06 -34.47 -13.95
N LEU A 392 -10.69 -33.32 -14.19
CA LEU A 392 -9.99 -32.01 -14.28
C LEU A 392 -9.26 -31.69 -12.98
N LYS A 393 -9.91 -31.88 -11.83
CA LYS A 393 -9.27 -31.60 -10.53
C LYS A 393 -8.12 -32.55 -10.24
N ILE A 394 -8.24 -33.83 -10.61
CA ILE A 394 -7.14 -34.80 -10.52
C ILE A 394 -5.95 -34.35 -11.38
N ALA A 395 -6.18 -33.99 -12.64
CA ALA A 395 -5.13 -33.47 -13.52
C ALA A 395 -4.44 -32.24 -12.91
N SER A 396 -5.20 -31.28 -12.38
CA SER A 396 -4.66 -30.11 -11.67
C SER A 396 -3.80 -30.48 -10.45
N LEU A 397 -4.18 -31.51 -9.70
CA LEU A 397 -3.40 -32.00 -8.55
C LEU A 397 -2.10 -32.68 -8.98
N LEU A 398 -2.09 -33.42 -10.08
CA LEU A 398 -0.85 -33.99 -10.63
C LEU A 398 0.16 -32.88 -10.95
N GLY A 399 -0.29 -31.77 -11.54
CA GLY A 399 0.54 -30.59 -11.80
C GLY A 399 0.96 -29.79 -10.57
N LEU A 400 0.21 -29.90 -9.46
CA LEU A 400 0.62 -29.33 -8.17
C LEU A 400 1.69 -30.19 -7.49
N LEU A 401 1.50 -31.52 -7.51
CA LEU A 401 2.41 -32.49 -6.92
C LEU A 401 3.76 -32.52 -7.63
N SER A 402 3.81 -32.26 -8.94
CA SER A 402 5.06 -32.11 -9.69
C SER A 402 5.90 -30.91 -9.26
N LYS A 403 5.33 -29.94 -8.51
CA LYS A 403 6.05 -28.79 -7.97
C LYS A 403 6.67 -29.04 -6.59
N THR A 404 6.42 -30.20 -5.98
CA THR A 404 6.95 -30.56 -4.65
C THR A 404 8.48 -30.67 -4.69
N ALA A 405 9.17 -29.97 -3.79
CA ALA A 405 10.62 -29.97 -3.72
C ALA A 405 11.16 -31.37 -3.40
N GLY A 406 12.14 -31.86 -4.18
CA GLY A 406 12.75 -33.18 -4.00
C GLY A 406 12.07 -34.34 -4.73
N PHE A 407 11.00 -34.10 -5.49
CA PHE A 407 10.33 -35.12 -6.31
C PHE A 407 10.65 -34.94 -7.80
N SER A 408 11.03 -36.02 -8.50
CA SER A 408 11.31 -36.02 -9.95
C SER A 408 10.03 -36.27 -10.76
N PRO A 409 9.55 -35.29 -11.56
CA PRO A 409 8.25 -35.40 -12.21
C PRO A 409 8.23 -36.26 -13.49
N ASP A 410 9.39 -36.80 -13.92
CA ASP A 410 9.50 -37.66 -15.11
C ASP A 410 8.55 -38.86 -15.08
N CYS A 411 8.32 -39.46 -13.90
CA CYS A 411 7.48 -40.64 -13.75
C CYS A 411 5.98 -40.38 -14.03
N ILE A 412 5.52 -39.13 -13.95
CA ILE A 412 4.10 -38.76 -14.19
C ILE A 412 3.87 -38.40 -15.66
N MET A 413 4.94 -38.07 -16.39
CA MET A 413 4.84 -37.50 -17.74
C MET A 413 4.20 -38.48 -18.73
N ASP A 414 4.68 -39.72 -18.78
CA ASP A 414 4.19 -40.71 -19.75
C ASP A 414 2.71 -41.05 -19.50
N ASP A 415 2.32 -41.18 -18.23
CA ASP A 415 0.92 -41.40 -17.84
C ASP A 415 0.04 -40.21 -18.24
N THR A 416 0.53 -38.98 -18.05
CA THR A 416 -0.22 -37.76 -18.44
C THR A 416 -0.37 -37.67 -19.97
N ILE A 417 0.66 -38.01 -20.74
CA ILE A 417 0.59 -38.05 -22.21
C ILE A 417 -0.39 -39.14 -22.68
N ASN A 418 -0.39 -40.31 -22.05
CA ASN A 418 -1.32 -41.39 -22.36
C ASN A 418 -2.78 -41.03 -22.05
N ILE A 419 -3.01 -40.32 -20.95
CA ILE A 419 -4.33 -39.78 -20.59
C ILE A 419 -4.78 -38.75 -21.64
N LEU A 420 -3.89 -37.85 -22.04
CA LEU A 420 -4.18 -36.80 -23.04
C LEU A 420 -4.67 -37.39 -24.38
N GLN A 421 -4.10 -38.51 -24.83
CA GLN A 421 -4.48 -39.16 -26.10
C GLN A 421 -5.88 -39.78 -26.08
N ASN A 422 -6.38 -40.17 -24.90
CA ASN A 422 -7.66 -40.87 -24.74
C ASN A 422 -8.80 -39.96 -24.25
N GLU A 423 -8.49 -38.73 -23.85
CA GLU A 423 -9.44 -37.81 -23.27
C GLU A 423 -10.32 -37.10 -24.33
N LYS A 424 -11.61 -36.95 -24.04
CA LYS A 424 -12.59 -36.33 -24.95
C LYS A 424 -13.02 -34.93 -24.51
N SER A 425 -12.86 -34.60 -23.23
CA SER A 425 -13.28 -33.30 -22.71
C SER A 425 -12.22 -32.23 -22.97
N HIS A 426 -12.56 -31.18 -23.73
CA HIS A 426 -11.66 -30.07 -24.01
C HIS A 426 -11.16 -29.33 -22.75
N GLN A 427 -11.96 -29.27 -21.68
CA GLN A 427 -11.55 -28.65 -20.41
C GLN A 427 -10.48 -29.48 -19.70
N VAL A 428 -10.61 -30.81 -19.74
CA VAL A 428 -9.65 -31.73 -19.14
C VAL A 428 -8.36 -31.76 -19.97
N LEU A 429 -8.47 -31.78 -21.31
CA LEU A 429 -7.33 -31.65 -22.22
C LEU A 429 -6.50 -30.38 -21.94
N ALA A 430 -7.16 -29.22 -21.78
CA ALA A 430 -6.48 -27.97 -21.45
C ALA A 430 -5.75 -28.05 -20.09
N GLN A 431 -6.35 -28.66 -19.06
CA GLN A 431 -5.71 -28.84 -17.75
C GLN A 431 -4.56 -29.86 -17.78
N LEU A 432 -4.65 -30.91 -18.59
CA LEU A 432 -3.57 -31.88 -18.79
C LEU A 432 -2.38 -31.22 -19.49
N LEU A 433 -2.61 -30.39 -20.50
CA LEU A 433 -1.55 -29.59 -21.14
C LEU A 433 -0.91 -28.60 -20.17
N ASP A 434 -1.69 -27.97 -19.29
CA ASP A 434 -1.18 -27.11 -18.20
C ASP A 434 -0.31 -27.90 -17.21
N THR A 435 -0.70 -29.15 -16.92
CA THR A 435 0.03 -30.07 -16.06
C THR A 435 1.37 -30.49 -16.71
N LEU A 436 1.35 -30.81 -18.01
CA LEU A 436 2.55 -31.10 -18.79
C LEU A 436 3.49 -29.89 -18.87
N LEU A 437 2.95 -28.68 -18.98
CA LEU A 437 3.73 -27.44 -18.91
C LEU A 437 4.41 -27.29 -17.54
N ALA A 438 3.68 -27.52 -16.44
CA ALA A 438 4.25 -27.48 -15.09
C ALA A 438 5.37 -28.51 -14.92
N ILE A 439 5.20 -29.73 -15.43
CA ILE A 439 6.22 -30.79 -15.42
C ILE A 439 7.44 -30.36 -16.25
N GLY A 440 7.23 -29.93 -17.50
CA GLY A 440 8.32 -29.53 -18.39
C GLY A 440 9.14 -28.35 -17.87
N SER A 441 8.51 -27.39 -17.18
CA SER A 441 9.20 -26.24 -16.58
C SER A 441 10.15 -26.61 -15.43
N LYS A 442 9.98 -27.79 -14.81
CA LYS A 442 10.85 -28.31 -13.74
C LYS A 442 12.04 -29.11 -14.26
N LEU A 443 12.02 -29.48 -15.53
CA LEU A 443 13.05 -30.30 -16.18
C LEU A 443 13.67 -29.55 -17.38
N PRO A 444 14.31 -28.38 -17.17
CA PRO A 444 14.88 -27.60 -18.24
C PRO A 444 16.06 -28.30 -18.95
N ASP A 445 16.75 -29.22 -18.28
CA ASP A 445 17.96 -29.87 -18.81
C ASP A 445 17.67 -31.13 -19.67
N ASN A 446 16.42 -31.62 -19.69
CA ASN A 446 16.05 -32.82 -20.42
C ASN A 446 15.51 -32.48 -21.83
N GLN A 447 16.42 -32.33 -22.79
CA GLN A 447 16.09 -32.00 -24.19
C GLN A 447 15.14 -33.01 -24.84
N ALA A 448 15.28 -34.31 -24.53
CA ALA A 448 14.40 -35.35 -25.08
C ALA A 448 12.94 -35.17 -24.61
N THR A 449 12.75 -34.84 -23.34
CA THR A 449 11.42 -34.52 -22.77
C THR A 449 10.83 -33.27 -23.42
N GLN A 450 11.61 -32.21 -23.61
CA GLN A 450 11.13 -30.99 -24.28
C GLN A 450 10.66 -31.23 -25.70
N VAL A 451 11.44 -31.96 -26.51
CA VAL A 451 11.07 -32.30 -27.89
C VAL A 451 9.76 -33.10 -27.93
N ARG A 452 9.61 -34.07 -27.03
CA ARG A 452 8.37 -34.87 -26.92
C ARG A 452 7.16 -34.00 -26.57
N LEU A 453 7.30 -33.08 -25.62
CA LEU A 453 6.22 -32.17 -25.19
C LEU A 453 5.84 -31.17 -26.30
N VAL A 454 6.83 -30.68 -27.04
CA VAL A 454 6.62 -29.83 -28.23
C VAL A 454 5.83 -30.58 -29.31
N ASP A 455 6.18 -31.83 -29.60
CA ASP A 455 5.44 -32.66 -30.57
C ASP A 455 3.99 -32.91 -30.12
N VAL A 456 3.76 -33.12 -28.83
CA VAL A 456 2.41 -33.26 -28.26
C VAL A 456 1.62 -31.96 -28.46
N ALA A 457 2.19 -30.80 -28.12
CA ALA A 457 1.51 -29.52 -28.32
C ALA A 457 1.16 -29.27 -29.79
N CYS A 458 2.08 -29.56 -30.72
CA CYS A 458 1.82 -29.42 -32.15
C CYS A 458 0.67 -30.30 -32.66
N LYS A 459 0.47 -31.49 -32.09
CA LYS A 459 -0.65 -32.37 -32.47
C LYS A 459 -2.01 -31.83 -32.03
N HIS A 460 -2.08 -31.17 -30.87
CA HIS A 460 -3.33 -30.64 -30.31
C HIS A 460 -3.62 -29.17 -30.68
N LEU A 461 -2.73 -28.53 -31.44
CA LEU A 461 -2.90 -27.16 -31.92
C LEU A 461 -4.04 -26.97 -32.92
N THR A 462 -4.46 -28.04 -33.61
CA THR A 462 -5.61 -28.02 -34.53
C THR A 462 -6.95 -28.31 -33.85
N ASP A 463 -6.99 -28.37 -32.51
CA ASP A 463 -8.21 -28.63 -31.75
C ASP A 463 -9.25 -27.50 -31.94
N THR A 464 -10.53 -27.87 -31.91
CA THR A 464 -11.64 -26.92 -32.08
C THR A 464 -11.76 -25.93 -30.91
N SER A 465 -11.34 -26.32 -29.71
CA SER A 465 -11.39 -25.50 -28.51
C SER A 465 -10.22 -24.52 -28.41
N HIS A 466 -10.52 -23.23 -28.32
CA HIS A 466 -9.54 -22.18 -28.06
C HIS A 466 -8.74 -22.44 -26.76
N GLY A 467 -9.33 -23.04 -25.73
CA GLY A 467 -8.64 -23.33 -24.47
C GLY A 467 -7.48 -24.32 -24.62
N VAL A 468 -7.65 -25.32 -25.49
CA VAL A 468 -6.62 -26.32 -25.81
C VAL A 468 -5.51 -25.67 -26.65
N ARG A 469 -5.88 -24.91 -27.70
CA ARG A 469 -4.92 -24.18 -28.53
C ARG A 469 -4.07 -23.20 -27.72
N ASN A 470 -4.70 -22.44 -26.82
CA ASN A 470 -4.01 -21.51 -25.91
C ASN A 470 -2.94 -22.22 -25.06
N LYS A 471 -3.28 -23.37 -24.48
CA LYS A 471 -2.35 -24.15 -23.66
C LYS A 471 -1.22 -24.76 -24.48
N CYS A 472 -1.50 -25.21 -25.71
CA CYS A 472 -0.47 -25.66 -26.64
C CYS A 472 0.52 -24.53 -26.99
N LEU A 473 0.02 -23.32 -27.30
CA LEU A 473 0.86 -22.16 -27.59
C LEU A 473 1.71 -21.75 -26.38
N GLN A 474 1.13 -21.76 -25.17
CA GLN A 474 1.89 -21.53 -23.93
C GLN A 474 3.00 -22.57 -23.72
N LEU A 475 2.73 -23.84 -24.03
CA LEU A 475 3.72 -24.91 -23.95
C LEU A 475 4.84 -24.69 -24.97
N LEU A 476 4.51 -24.37 -26.23
CA LEU A 476 5.50 -24.06 -27.26
C LEU A 476 6.37 -22.85 -26.89
N GLY A 477 5.80 -21.79 -26.30
CA GLY A 477 6.55 -20.63 -25.84
C GLY A 477 7.58 -20.96 -24.75
N ASN A 478 7.15 -21.76 -23.75
CA ASN A 478 7.99 -22.10 -22.60
C ASN A 478 9.01 -23.22 -22.85
N LEU A 479 8.72 -24.16 -23.77
CA LEU A 479 9.54 -25.37 -23.98
C LEU A 479 10.08 -25.50 -25.41
N GLY A 480 9.74 -24.60 -26.33
CA GLY A 480 10.24 -24.62 -27.71
C GLY A 480 11.78 -24.58 -27.76
N SER A 481 12.36 -25.26 -28.76
CA SER A 481 13.80 -25.32 -28.98
C SER A 481 14.36 -23.93 -29.30
N LEU A 482 15.53 -23.61 -28.72
CA LEU A 482 16.22 -22.32 -28.90
C LEU A 482 17.23 -22.34 -30.06
N GLU A 483 17.68 -23.53 -30.50
CA GLU A 483 18.74 -23.67 -31.51
C GLU A 483 18.21 -24.05 -32.89
N LYS A 484 18.72 -23.35 -33.92
CA LYS A 484 18.78 -23.86 -35.31
C LYS A 484 20.12 -24.56 -35.54
N ASN A 485 20.40 -25.65 -34.83
CA ASN A 485 21.55 -26.49 -35.18
C ASN A 485 21.17 -27.38 -36.37
N VAL A 486 21.28 -26.81 -37.57
CA VAL A 486 21.43 -27.58 -38.80
C VAL A 486 22.87 -28.09 -38.85
N THR A 487 23.19 -29.07 -38.01
CA THR A 487 24.27 -30.02 -38.32
C THR A 487 23.60 -31.17 -39.07
N LYS A 488 23.98 -31.34 -40.34
CA LYS A 488 23.43 -32.32 -41.29
C LYS A 488 23.59 -33.80 -40.88
N ASP A 489 24.08 -34.10 -39.69
CA ASP A 489 24.44 -35.45 -39.27
C ASP A 489 23.61 -35.90 -38.05
N ALA A 490 22.31 -36.05 -38.26
CA ALA A 490 21.44 -36.89 -37.42
C ALA A 490 20.13 -37.17 -38.19
N GLU A 491 20.15 -38.20 -39.03
CA GLU A 491 18.93 -38.75 -39.64
C GLU A 491 17.98 -39.23 -38.53
N GLY A 492 16.89 -38.49 -38.27
CA GLY A 492 15.81 -39.00 -37.41
C GLY A 492 14.75 -38.01 -36.93
N LEU A 493 15.09 -36.77 -36.52
CA LEU A 493 14.11 -35.81 -36.00
C LEU A 493 14.35 -34.40 -36.54
N THR A 494 13.60 -34.01 -37.57
CA THR A 494 13.59 -32.63 -38.06
C THR A 494 13.04 -31.71 -36.98
N ALA A 495 13.88 -30.85 -36.41
CA ALA A 495 13.44 -29.80 -35.50
C ALA A 495 12.38 -28.92 -36.21
N ARG A 496 11.14 -28.93 -35.72
CA ARG A 496 10.05 -28.13 -36.29
C ARG A 496 10.34 -26.64 -36.07
N ASP A 497 10.08 -25.81 -37.09
CA ASP A 497 10.21 -24.35 -36.95
C ASP A 497 9.07 -23.80 -36.08
N VAL A 498 9.32 -23.73 -34.78
CA VAL A 498 8.34 -23.29 -33.77
C VAL A 498 7.91 -21.83 -34.01
N GLN A 499 8.80 -20.96 -34.50
CA GLN A 499 8.44 -19.57 -34.81
C GLN A 499 7.40 -19.52 -35.93
N LYS A 500 7.59 -20.29 -37.00
CA LYS A 500 6.62 -20.36 -38.09
C LYS A 500 5.26 -20.88 -37.62
N ILE A 501 5.27 -21.96 -36.82
CA ILE A 501 4.04 -22.55 -36.28
C ILE A 501 3.27 -21.52 -35.44
N ILE A 502 3.93 -20.80 -34.53
CA ILE A 502 3.26 -19.79 -33.70
C ILE A 502 2.78 -18.61 -34.57
N GLY A 503 3.57 -18.18 -35.55
CA GLY A 503 3.22 -17.08 -36.46
C GLY A 503 1.96 -17.34 -37.29
N ASP A 504 1.72 -18.59 -37.70
CA ASP A 504 0.49 -18.97 -38.44
C ASP A 504 -0.79 -18.71 -37.59
N TYR A 505 -0.69 -18.76 -36.26
CA TYR A 505 -1.80 -18.52 -35.33
C TYR A 505 -2.02 -17.04 -34.97
N PHE A 506 -1.22 -16.11 -35.51
CA PHE A 506 -1.54 -14.68 -35.43
C PHE A 506 -2.82 -14.33 -36.18
N SER A 507 -3.23 -15.14 -37.16
CA SER A 507 -4.48 -14.96 -37.90
C SER A 507 -5.60 -15.92 -37.47
N ASP A 508 -5.52 -16.51 -36.27
CA ASP A 508 -6.59 -17.39 -35.75
C ASP A 508 -7.91 -16.61 -35.59
N GLN A 509 -9.04 -17.32 -35.77
CA GLN A 509 -10.38 -16.73 -35.65
C GLN A 509 -10.67 -16.22 -34.23
N ASP A 510 -10.15 -16.89 -33.20
CA ASP A 510 -10.39 -16.52 -31.80
C ASP A 510 -9.31 -15.54 -31.29
N PRO A 511 -9.68 -14.34 -30.81
CA PRO A 511 -8.72 -13.33 -30.33
C PRO A 511 -7.88 -13.80 -29.14
N ARG A 512 -8.39 -14.73 -28.32
CA ARG A 512 -7.65 -15.27 -27.17
C ARG A 512 -6.49 -16.14 -27.63
N VAL A 513 -6.66 -16.83 -28.76
CA VAL A 513 -5.60 -17.64 -29.39
C VAL A 513 -4.55 -16.74 -30.02
N ARG A 514 -4.97 -15.67 -30.71
CA ARG A 514 -4.04 -14.64 -31.23
C ARG A 514 -3.19 -14.05 -30.09
N THR A 515 -3.82 -13.68 -28.98
CA THR A 515 -3.12 -13.17 -27.79
C THR A 515 -2.13 -14.20 -27.22
N ALA A 516 -2.54 -15.47 -27.11
CA ALA A 516 -1.68 -16.54 -26.62
C ALA A 516 -0.50 -16.81 -27.56
N ALA A 517 -0.69 -16.70 -28.88
CA ALA A 517 0.36 -16.85 -29.87
C ALA A 517 1.40 -15.73 -29.75
N ILE A 518 0.96 -14.47 -29.63
CA ILE A 518 1.88 -13.33 -29.44
C ILE A 518 2.69 -13.49 -28.15
N LYS A 519 2.02 -13.83 -27.03
CA LYS A 519 2.69 -14.07 -25.75
C LYS A 519 3.68 -15.23 -25.81
N ALA A 520 3.34 -16.31 -26.53
CA ALA A 520 4.26 -17.42 -26.75
C ALA A 520 5.50 -17.01 -27.56
N MET A 521 5.32 -16.17 -28.59
CA MET A 521 6.43 -15.61 -29.37
C MET A 521 7.35 -14.73 -28.50
N LEU A 522 6.78 -13.87 -27.66
CA LEU A 522 7.52 -13.04 -26.71
C LEU A 522 8.28 -13.90 -25.69
N GLN A 523 7.66 -14.97 -25.17
CA GLN A 523 8.30 -15.90 -24.24
C GLN A 523 9.52 -16.61 -24.87
N LEU A 524 9.45 -16.97 -26.15
CA LEU A 524 10.62 -17.52 -26.87
C LEU A 524 11.75 -16.50 -26.95
N HIS A 525 11.43 -15.23 -27.21
CA HIS A 525 12.41 -14.16 -27.23
C HIS A 525 13.08 -13.95 -25.88
N GLU A 526 12.31 -13.91 -24.78
CA GLU A 526 12.83 -13.79 -23.41
C GLU A 526 13.79 -14.94 -23.05
N ARG A 527 13.57 -16.13 -23.62
CA ARG A 527 14.46 -17.30 -23.46
C ARG A 527 15.71 -17.25 -24.35
N GLY A 528 15.91 -16.19 -25.12
CA GLY A 528 17.11 -15.93 -25.93
C GLY A 528 16.98 -16.22 -27.43
N LEU A 529 15.80 -16.62 -27.92
CA LEU A 529 15.62 -16.90 -29.35
C LEU A 529 15.38 -15.61 -30.16
N LYS A 530 16.19 -15.42 -31.21
CA LYS A 530 16.08 -14.24 -32.09
C LYS A 530 14.88 -14.38 -33.03
N LEU A 531 13.92 -13.47 -32.90
CA LEU A 531 12.71 -13.44 -33.73
C LEU A 531 13.03 -13.11 -35.18
N HIS A 532 12.36 -13.75 -36.14
CA HIS A 532 12.50 -13.40 -37.55
C HIS A 532 11.88 -12.03 -37.86
N GLN A 533 12.56 -11.21 -38.66
CA GLN A 533 12.07 -9.89 -39.08
C GLN A 533 10.71 -9.95 -39.80
N THR A 534 10.37 -11.05 -40.47
CA THR A 534 9.07 -11.24 -41.15
C THR A 534 7.87 -11.13 -40.22
N ILE A 535 8.08 -11.34 -38.92
CA ILE A 535 7.05 -11.21 -37.88
C ILE A 535 6.59 -9.75 -37.74
N TYR A 536 7.44 -8.77 -38.06
CA TYR A 536 7.11 -7.35 -37.98
C TYR A 536 5.83 -7.01 -38.75
N ASN A 537 5.77 -7.37 -40.03
CA ASN A 537 4.61 -7.12 -40.89
C ASN A 537 3.34 -7.82 -40.41
N GLN A 538 3.47 -8.98 -39.74
CA GLN A 538 2.33 -9.67 -39.14
C GLN A 538 1.86 -8.95 -37.88
N ALA A 539 2.79 -8.49 -37.04
CA ALA A 539 2.51 -7.73 -35.83
C ALA A 539 1.85 -6.38 -36.14
N CYS A 540 2.28 -5.67 -37.19
CA CYS A 540 1.65 -4.42 -37.62
C CYS A 540 0.16 -4.59 -37.95
N LYS A 541 -0.25 -5.72 -38.54
CA LYS A 541 -1.67 -6.00 -38.83
C LYS A 541 -2.50 -6.19 -37.56
N LEU A 542 -1.87 -6.65 -36.48
CA LEU A 542 -2.53 -6.91 -35.19
C LEU A 542 -2.76 -5.63 -34.38
N LEU A 543 -2.17 -4.50 -34.77
CA LEU A 543 -2.44 -3.20 -34.15
C LEU A 543 -3.88 -2.72 -34.37
N SER A 544 -4.51 -3.14 -35.46
CA SER A 544 -5.90 -2.80 -35.78
C SER A 544 -6.90 -3.91 -35.40
N ASP A 545 -6.50 -4.83 -34.51
CA ASP A 545 -7.37 -5.92 -34.04
C ASP A 545 -8.51 -5.38 -33.18
N ASP A 546 -9.71 -5.97 -33.30
CA ASP A 546 -10.88 -5.55 -32.52
C ASP A 546 -10.69 -5.76 -31.00
N TYR A 547 -9.81 -6.69 -30.59
CA TYR A 547 -9.60 -7.07 -29.20
C TYR A 547 -8.39 -6.36 -28.56
N GLU A 548 -8.62 -5.66 -27.44
CA GLU A 548 -7.61 -4.83 -26.77
C GLU A 548 -6.37 -5.63 -26.31
N GLN A 549 -6.54 -6.87 -25.82
CA GLN A 549 -5.41 -7.68 -25.35
C GLN A 549 -4.51 -8.13 -26.51
N VAL A 550 -5.06 -8.28 -27.73
CA VAL A 550 -4.26 -8.56 -28.93
C VAL A 550 -3.47 -7.32 -29.30
N ARG A 551 -4.10 -6.14 -29.36
CA ARG A 551 -3.43 -4.87 -29.66
C ARG A 551 -2.31 -4.59 -28.65
N SER A 552 -2.58 -4.70 -27.35
CA SER A 552 -1.58 -4.51 -26.28
C SER A 552 -0.37 -5.44 -26.44
N ALA A 553 -0.59 -6.72 -26.71
CA ALA A 553 0.50 -7.68 -26.95
C ALA A 553 1.24 -7.41 -28.27
N ALA A 554 0.54 -6.95 -29.30
CA ALA A 554 1.12 -6.60 -30.60
C ALA A 554 2.07 -5.39 -30.50
N VAL A 555 1.72 -4.37 -29.71
CA VAL A 555 2.61 -3.23 -29.42
C VAL A 555 3.93 -3.72 -28.81
N GLN A 556 3.88 -4.64 -27.85
CA GLN A 556 5.08 -5.23 -27.26
C GLN A 556 5.90 -6.03 -28.28
N LEU A 557 5.25 -6.80 -29.15
CA LEU A 557 5.94 -7.58 -30.19
C LEU A 557 6.63 -6.67 -31.22
N ILE A 558 5.98 -5.58 -31.63
CA ILE A 558 6.56 -4.57 -32.53
C ILE A 558 7.78 -3.93 -31.88
N TRP A 559 7.68 -3.54 -30.60
CA TRP A 559 8.81 -3.01 -29.84
C TRP A 559 9.98 -4.00 -29.82
N VAL A 560 9.77 -5.27 -29.45
CA VAL A 560 10.85 -6.28 -29.44
C VAL A 560 11.54 -6.41 -30.81
N VAL A 561 10.76 -6.54 -31.89
CA VAL A 561 11.32 -6.70 -33.23
C VAL A 561 12.08 -5.45 -33.68
N SER A 562 11.61 -4.26 -33.27
CA SER A 562 12.30 -2.99 -33.53
C SER A 562 13.66 -2.86 -32.88
N GLN A 563 13.80 -3.37 -31.65
CA GLN A 563 15.09 -3.39 -30.94
C GLN A 563 16.06 -4.44 -31.51
N LEU A 564 15.55 -5.52 -32.11
CA LEU A 564 16.37 -6.57 -32.72
C LEU A 564 16.95 -6.17 -34.08
N TYR A 565 16.25 -5.33 -34.85
CA TYR A 565 16.62 -4.93 -36.22
C TYR A 565 16.44 -3.43 -36.47
N PRO A 566 17.08 -2.54 -35.68
CA PRO A 566 16.81 -1.11 -35.72
C PRO A 566 17.14 -0.46 -37.07
N GLU A 567 18.24 -0.88 -37.70
CA GLU A 567 18.74 -0.35 -38.99
C GLU A 567 18.10 -0.99 -40.22
N SER A 568 17.18 -1.95 -40.06
CA SER A 568 16.54 -2.55 -41.22
C SER A 568 15.63 -1.53 -41.91
N ILE A 569 15.65 -1.51 -43.23
CA ILE A 569 14.78 -0.63 -44.03
C ILE A 569 13.45 -1.35 -44.31
N VAL A 570 12.34 -0.64 -44.16
CA VAL A 570 10.99 -1.14 -44.44
C VAL A 570 10.28 -0.16 -45.39
N PRO A 571 9.58 -0.66 -46.44
CA PRO A 571 8.80 0.20 -47.31
C PRO A 571 7.51 0.64 -46.61
N ILE A 572 7.17 1.91 -46.74
CA ILE A 572 5.89 2.42 -46.22
C ILE A 572 4.77 2.02 -47.20
N PRO A 573 3.65 1.40 -46.75
CA PRO A 573 2.57 0.99 -47.66
C PRO A 573 1.90 2.15 -48.42
N SER A 574 1.99 3.35 -47.85
CA SER A 574 1.28 4.57 -48.26
C SER A 574 2.13 5.53 -49.11
N SER A 575 3.45 5.33 -49.18
CA SER A 575 4.40 6.17 -49.94
C SER A 575 5.48 5.32 -50.61
N ASN A 576 6.16 5.84 -51.64
CA ASN A 576 7.30 5.17 -52.28
C ASN A 576 8.61 5.37 -51.48
N GLU A 577 8.51 5.71 -50.20
CA GLU A 577 9.64 6.06 -49.34
C GLU A 577 10.04 4.88 -48.45
N GLU A 578 11.30 4.89 -48.05
CA GLU A 578 11.95 3.87 -47.25
C GLU A 578 12.33 4.48 -45.90
N ILE A 579 11.99 3.79 -44.80
CA ILE A 579 12.26 4.24 -43.43
C ILE A 579 12.93 3.13 -42.63
N ARG A 580 13.72 3.50 -41.60
CA ARG A 580 14.27 2.54 -40.65
C ARG A 580 13.14 1.91 -39.83
N LEU A 581 13.27 0.62 -39.57
CA LEU A 581 12.27 -0.18 -38.87
C LEU A 581 12.00 0.37 -37.47
N VAL A 582 13.03 0.86 -36.76
CA VAL A 582 12.86 1.48 -35.45
C VAL A 582 12.02 2.75 -35.49
N ASP A 583 12.17 3.59 -36.52
CA ASP A 583 11.41 4.84 -36.65
C ASP A 583 9.96 4.57 -37.08
N ASP A 584 9.71 3.61 -37.98
CA ASP A 584 8.35 3.16 -38.34
C ASP A 584 7.63 2.51 -37.15
N ALA A 585 8.33 1.64 -36.41
CA ALA A 585 7.81 1.02 -35.20
C ALA A 585 7.45 2.07 -34.14
N PHE A 586 8.30 3.07 -33.94
CA PHE A 586 8.07 4.17 -33.02
C PHE A 586 6.80 4.94 -33.39
N GLY A 587 6.66 5.36 -34.66
CA GLY A 587 5.46 6.05 -35.15
C GLY A 587 4.17 5.24 -34.96
N LYS A 588 4.23 3.92 -35.18
CA LYS A 588 3.08 3.02 -34.95
C LYS A 588 2.75 2.88 -33.47
N ILE A 589 3.75 2.78 -32.58
CA ILE A 589 3.51 2.71 -31.13
C ILE A 589 2.96 4.05 -30.62
N CYS A 590 3.46 5.20 -31.12
CA CYS A 590 2.92 6.51 -30.80
C CYS A 590 1.43 6.64 -31.14
N HIS A 591 1.00 6.11 -32.30
CA HIS A 591 -0.41 6.06 -32.65
C HIS A 591 -1.25 5.28 -31.62
N MET A 592 -0.68 4.24 -31.01
CA MET A 592 -1.36 3.42 -30.00
C MET A 592 -1.49 4.12 -28.63
N VAL A 593 -0.81 5.25 -28.41
CA VAL A 593 -1.05 6.12 -27.24
C VAL A 593 -2.45 6.75 -27.32
N SER A 594 -3.06 6.85 -28.49
CA SER A 594 -4.43 7.33 -28.69
C SER A 594 -5.46 6.19 -28.83
N ASP A 595 -5.14 4.96 -28.40
CA ASP A 595 -6.06 3.82 -28.48
C ASP A 595 -7.30 3.99 -27.57
N GLY A 596 -8.43 3.43 -27.99
CA GLY A 596 -9.67 3.46 -27.22
C GLY A 596 -9.60 2.69 -25.88
N SER A 597 -8.67 1.76 -25.71
CA SER A 597 -8.42 1.04 -24.46
C SER A 597 -7.24 1.63 -23.71
N TRP A 598 -7.47 2.06 -22.47
CA TRP A 598 -6.42 2.60 -21.60
C TRP A 598 -5.28 1.58 -21.36
N VAL A 599 -5.57 0.27 -21.36
CA VAL A 599 -4.54 -0.78 -21.19
C VAL A 599 -3.53 -0.75 -22.33
N VAL A 600 -4.01 -0.49 -23.56
CA VAL A 600 -3.15 -0.35 -24.74
C VAL A 600 -2.36 0.95 -24.67
N ARG A 601 -3.00 2.06 -24.26
CA ARG A 601 -2.33 3.37 -24.08
C ARG A 601 -1.19 3.31 -23.08
N VAL A 602 -1.42 2.71 -21.90
CA VAL A 602 -0.37 2.51 -20.87
C VAL A 602 0.78 1.68 -21.43
N GLN A 603 0.47 0.56 -22.10
CA GLN A 603 1.51 -0.31 -22.67
C GLN A 603 2.32 0.41 -23.75
N ALA A 604 1.66 1.17 -24.63
CA ALA A 604 2.32 1.97 -25.66
C ALA A 604 3.25 3.02 -25.03
N ALA A 605 2.75 3.82 -24.09
CA ALA A 605 3.53 4.84 -23.40
C ALA A 605 4.77 4.25 -22.70
N LYS A 606 4.62 3.14 -21.96
CA LYS A 606 5.75 2.46 -21.29
C LYS A 606 6.84 2.04 -22.27
N LEU A 607 6.46 1.47 -23.41
CA LEU A 607 7.41 0.95 -24.39
C LEU A 607 8.13 2.07 -25.16
N LEU A 608 7.46 3.20 -25.43
CA LEU A 608 8.09 4.35 -26.09
C LEU A 608 9.34 4.84 -25.34
N GLY A 609 9.27 4.85 -24.01
CA GLY A 609 10.38 5.29 -23.16
C GLY A 609 11.67 4.49 -23.33
N SER A 610 11.56 3.22 -23.73
CA SER A 610 12.71 2.33 -23.94
C SER A 610 13.29 2.37 -25.37
N MET A 611 12.75 3.23 -26.25
CA MET A 611 13.16 3.31 -27.66
C MET A 611 14.21 4.41 -27.91
N GLU A 612 15.41 4.26 -27.34
CA GLU A 612 16.47 5.29 -27.39
C GLU A 612 17.14 5.46 -28.78
N GLN A 613 17.05 4.47 -29.66
CA GLN A 613 17.69 4.47 -30.99
C GLN A 613 16.91 5.25 -32.07
N VAL A 614 15.78 5.84 -31.70
CA VAL A 614 14.89 6.59 -32.60
C VAL A 614 15.56 7.90 -33.01
N SER A 615 15.30 8.34 -34.23
CA SER A 615 15.78 9.64 -34.71
C SER A 615 15.27 10.81 -33.87
N SER A 616 16.14 11.79 -33.62
CA SER A 616 15.78 12.99 -32.82
C SER A 616 14.61 13.76 -33.41
N HIS A 617 14.47 13.76 -34.74
CA HIS A 617 13.37 14.41 -35.44
C HIS A 617 12.01 13.79 -35.09
N PHE A 618 11.88 12.46 -35.12
CA PHE A 618 10.65 11.76 -34.73
C PHE A 618 10.34 11.93 -33.25
N LEU A 619 11.38 11.92 -32.41
CA LEU A 619 11.24 12.14 -30.99
C LEU A 619 10.68 13.55 -30.70
N GLU A 620 11.20 14.59 -31.35
CA GLU A 620 10.73 15.96 -31.16
C GLU A 620 9.28 16.18 -31.64
N GLN A 621 8.86 15.51 -32.72
CA GLN A 621 7.47 15.57 -33.20
C GLN A 621 6.44 15.07 -32.17
N THR A 622 6.83 14.21 -31.24
CA THR A 622 5.91 13.71 -30.19
C THR A 622 5.46 14.80 -29.21
N LEU A 623 6.19 15.92 -29.15
CA LEU A 623 5.88 17.09 -28.34
C LEU A 623 5.11 18.19 -29.12
N ASP A 624 4.97 18.05 -30.44
CA ASP A 624 4.31 19.06 -31.28
C ASP A 624 2.78 18.99 -31.20
N LYS A 625 2.17 20.03 -30.62
CA LYS A 625 0.70 20.18 -30.53
C LYS A 625 0.05 20.70 -31.83
N LYS A 626 0.84 21.33 -32.72
CA LYS A 626 0.34 22.13 -33.87
C LYS A 626 0.05 21.32 -35.15
N LEU A 627 0.68 20.17 -35.36
CA LEU A 627 0.49 19.38 -36.60
C LEU A 627 -0.82 18.58 -36.62
N MET A 628 -1.51 18.47 -35.48
CA MET A 628 -2.74 17.67 -35.30
C MET A 628 -4.03 18.39 -35.69
N SER A 629 -4.01 19.72 -35.90
CA SER A 629 -5.24 20.51 -36.11
C SER A 629 -5.74 20.54 -37.55
N ASP A 630 -4.90 20.26 -38.57
CA ASP A 630 -5.29 20.35 -39.98
C ASP A 630 -4.62 19.27 -40.85
N LEU A 631 -4.87 17.98 -40.59
CA LEU A 631 -4.41 16.81 -41.38
C LEU A 631 -4.86 16.85 -42.87
N ARG A 632 -4.42 17.86 -43.62
CA ARG A 632 -4.67 18.11 -45.04
C ARG A 632 -3.35 18.49 -45.69
N ARG A 633 -2.89 17.62 -46.59
CA ARG A 633 -1.83 17.93 -47.55
C ARG A 633 -2.19 19.24 -48.29
N LYS A 634 -1.47 20.33 -48.03
CA LYS A 634 -1.62 21.55 -48.83
C LYS A 634 -1.04 21.31 -50.21
N ARG A 635 -1.90 21.47 -51.23
CA ARG A 635 -1.50 21.44 -52.64
C ARG A 635 -0.43 22.50 -52.91
N THR A 636 0.55 22.13 -53.72
CA THR A 636 1.65 23.02 -54.11
C THR A 636 1.08 24.28 -54.79
N ALA A 637 1.82 25.39 -54.75
CA ALA A 637 1.40 26.64 -55.37
C ALA A 637 1.06 26.46 -56.88
N HIS A 638 1.74 25.52 -57.54
CA HIS A 638 1.54 25.20 -58.95
C HIS A 638 0.21 24.47 -59.23
N GLU A 639 -0.20 23.55 -58.33
CA GLU A 639 -1.49 22.86 -58.44
C GLU A 639 -2.69 23.79 -58.19
N ARG A 640 -2.56 24.73 -57.24
CA ARG A 640 -3.57 25.76 -57.00
C ARG A 640 -3.71 26.72 -58.18
N ALA A 641 -2.60 27.12 -58.79
CA ALA A 641 -2.60 28.00 -59.96
C ALA A 641 -3.25 27.33 -61.19
N LYS A 642 -3.05 26.02 -61.39
CA LYS A 642 -3.66 25.27 -62.48
C LYS A 642 -5.19 25.18 -62.35
N GLU A 643 -5.71 24.95 -61.15
CA GLU A 643 -7.15 24.94 -60.88
C GLU A 643 -7.78 26.32 -60.99
N LEU A 644 -7.12 27.37 -60.47
CA LEU A 644 -7.55 28.77 -60.62
C LEU A 644 -7.61 29.21 -62.10
N TYR A 645 -6.71 28.70 -62.94
CA TYR A 645 -6.75 28.95 -64.38
C TYR A 645 -7.82 28.11 -65.09
N SER A 646 -8.15 26.93 -64.55
CA SER A 646 -9.15 26.01 -65.12
C SER A 646 -10.58 26.35 -64.73
N SER A 647 -10.80 26.97 -63.56
CA SER A 647 -12.14 27.24 -63.02
C SER A 647 -12.70 28.62 -63.37
N GLY A 648 -11.87 29.54 -63.90
CA GLY A 648 -12.33 30.83 -64.45
C GLY A 648 -12.97 31.79 -63.44
N GLU A 649 -12.93 31.51 -62.13
CA GLU A 649 -13.55 32.35 -61.11
C GLU A 649 -12.56 33.40 -60.59
N PHE A 650 -12.64 34.61 -61.15
CA PHE A 650 -11.95 35.77 -60.62
C PHE A 650 -12.81 36.48 -59.57
N SER A 651 -12.27 36.58 -58.35
CA SER A 651 -12.64 37.55 -57.31
C SER A 651 -14.02 37.43 -56.63
N SER A 652 -14.03 36.85 -55.43
CA SER A 652 -14.89 37.34 -54.34
C SER A 652 -14.05 37.53 -53.07
N GLY A 653 -13.99 38.78 -52.60
CA GLY A 653 -13.11 39.24 -51.51
C GLY A 653 -13.48 38.74 -50.11
N ARG A 654 -13.55 37.43 -49.90
CA ARG A 654 -13.81 36.78 -48.60
C ARG A 654 -12.60 36.06 -48.00
N LYS A 655 -11.38 36.24 -48.53
CA LYS A 655 -10.18 35.48 -48.12
C LYS A 655 -9.04 36.31 -47.51
N TRP A 656 -9.32 37.39 -46.80
CA TRP A 656 -8.26 38.15 -46.11
C TRP A 656 -7.77 37.51 -44.79
N GLY A 657 -8.47 36.51 -44.25
CA GLY A 657 -8.02 35.77 -43.07
C GLY A 657 -6.91 34.75 -43.34
N ASP A 658 -6.59 34.46 -44.60
CA ASP A 658 -5.65 33.40 -44.98
C ASP A 658 -4.21 33.92 -45.24
N ASP A 659 -4.06 35.26 -45.27
CA ASP A 659 -2.83 36.01 -45.61
C ASP A 659 -1.99 36.42 -44.37
N ALA A 660 -2.29 35.88 -43.18
CA ALA A 660 -1.40 36.04 -42.03
C ALA A 660 -0.02 35.41 -42.33
N PRO A 661 1.11 36.05 -41.96
CA PRO A 661 2.43 35.49 -42.20
C PRO A 661 2.56 34.17 -41.45
N LYS A 662 2.47 33.07 -42.19
CA LYS A 662 2.67 31.71 -41.69
C LYS A 662 4.17 31.46 -41.62
N GLU A 663 4.65 30.91 -40.51
CA GLU A 663 6.03 30.41 -40.39
C GLU A 663 6.35 29.55 -41.62
N GLU A 664 7.47 29.83 -42.29
CA GLU A 664 7.99 28.97 -43.34
C GLU A 664 8.44 27.66 -42.68
N ILE A 665 7.52 26.69 -42.62
CA ILE A 665 7.86 25.34 -42.18
C ILE A 665 8.72 24.72 -43.27
N ASP A 666 9.96 24.35 -42.92
CA ASP A 666 10.86 23.66 -43.82
C ASP A 666 10.17 22.39 -44.36
N THR A 667 10.01 22.33 -45.68
CA THR A 667 9.38 21.21 -46.37
C THR A 667 10.13 19.89 -46.16
N GLY A 668 11.43 19.95 -45.78
CA GLY A 668 12.21 18.78 -45.38
C GLY A 668 12.00 18.33 -43.93
N ALA A 669 11.48 19.20 -43.06
CA ALA A 669 11.18 18.90 -41.66
C ALA A 669 9.79 18.25 -41.46
N VAL A 670 8.94 18.26 -42.49
CA VAL A 670 7.63 17.61 -42.48
C VAL A 670 7.66 16.40 -43.41
N ASN A 671 8.38 15.36 -43.02
CA ASN A 671 8.22 14.05 -43.64
C ASN A 671 6.79 13.56 -43.34
N LEU A 672 5.90 13.76 -44.32
CA LEU A 672 4.48 13.41 -44.34
C LEU A 672 4.27 11.88 -44.43
N ILE A 673 4.91 11.13 -43.53
CA ILE A 673 4.81 9.69 -43.46
C ILE A 673 4.03 9.35 -42.19
N GLU A 674 2.81 8.84 -42.37
CA GLU A 674 1.87 8.33 -41.35
C GLU A 674 2.02 8.96 -39.94
N SER A 675 1.44 10.16 -39.80
CA SER A 675 1.01 11.00 -38.66
C SER A 675 0.93 10.45 -37.20
N GLY A 676 1.27 9.21 -36.88
CA GLY A 676 1.07 8.60 -35.56
C GLY A 676 1.97 9.16 -34.45
N ALA A 677 3.15 9.68 -34.79
CA ALA A 677 4.11 10.21 -33.82
C ALA A 677 3.72 11.58 -33.25
N CYS A 678 3.02 12.41 -34.03
CA CYS A 678 2.80 13.81 -33.67
C CYS A 678 1.94 13.96 -32.41
N GLY A 679 2.45 14.70 -31.42
CA GLY A 679 1.69 15.01 -30.21
C GLY A 679 1.38 13.80 -29.32
N ALA A 680 2.01 12.64 -29.55
CA ALA A 680 1.70 11.42 -28.80
C ALA A 680 1.94 11.56 -27.29
N PHE A 681 3.05 12.20 -26.86
CA PHE A 681 3.29 12.46 -25.44
C PHE A 681 2.35 13.53 -24.89
N VAL A 682 2.01 14.56 -25.67
CA VAL A 682 1.03 15.56 -25.25
C VAL A 682 -0.31 14.89 -24.93
N HIS A 683 -0.77 13.99 -25.80
CA HIS A 683 -1.99 13.20 -25.54
C HIS A 683 -1.86 12.26 -24.34
N GLY A 684 -0.70 11.61 -24.17
CA GLY A 684 -0.45 10.74 -23.02
C GLY A 684 -0.43 11.50 -21.68
N LEU A 685 0.06 12.74 -21.68
CA LEU A 685 0.07 13.62 -20.50
C LEU A 685 -1.31 14.23 -20.20
N GLU A 686 -2.11 14.53 -21.23
CA GLU A 686 -3.48 15.05 -21.10
C GLU A 686 -4.54 13.92 -20.97
N ASP A 687 -4.13 12.66 -20.76
CA ASP A 687 -5.04 11.50 -20.73
C ASP A 687 -5.98 11.52 -19.52
N GLU A 688 -7.19 10.97 -19.69
CA GLU A 688 -8.19 10.84 -18.63
C GLU A 688 -7.73 9.91 -17.49
N MET A 689 -6.92 8.89 -17.81
CA MET A 689 -6.42 7.89 -16.87
C MET A 689 -5.02 8.25 -16.37
N TYR A 690 -4.87 8.40 -15.06
CA TYR A 690 -3.60 8.77 -14.44
C TYR A 690 -2.49 7.72 -14.67
N GLU A 691 -2.82 6.43 -14.85
CA GLU A 691 -1.83 5.39 -15.18
C GLU A 691 -1.15 5.63 -16.54
N VAL A 692 -1.87 6.21 -17.50
CA VAL A 692 -1.32 6.61 -18.81
C VAL A 692 -0.41 7.82 -18.62
N ARG A 693 -0.85 8.81 -17.83
CA ARG A 693 -0.06 10.02 -17.50
C ARG A 693 1.27 9.65 -16.83
N ILE A 694 1.25 8.77 -15.83
CA ILE A 694 2.45 8.25 -15.16
C ILE A 694 3.37 7.55 -16.16
N ALA A 695 2.84 6.66 -17.00
CA ALA A 695 3.63 5.96 -18.01
C ALA A 695 4.25 6.92 -19.04
N ALA A 696 3.52 7.97 -19.44
CA ALA A 696 4.01 9.01 -20.35
C ALA A 696 5.14 9.86 -19.70
N VAL A 697 4.97 10.26 -18.44
CA VAL A 697 6.01 10.98 -17.67
C VAL A 697 7.28 10.13 -17.52
N GLU A 698 7.14 8.84 -17.18
CA GLU A 698 8.28 7.91 -17.10
C GLU A 698 8.98 7.73 -18.45
N ALA A 699 8.21 7.62 -19.53
CA ALA A 699 8.75 7.48 -20.87
C ALA A 699 9.51 8.73 -21.34
N LEU A 700 8.96 9.93 -21.07
CA LEU A 700 9.65 11.19 -21.29
C LEU A 700 10.97 11.25 -20.50
N CYS A 701 10.97 10.80 -19.24
CA CYS A 701 12.18 10.76 -18.41
C CYS A 701 13.31 9.93 -19.05
N MET A 702 12.99 8.71 -19.49
CA MET A 702 14.00 7.80 -20.06
C MET A 702 14.59 8.37 -21.35
N LEU A 703 13.75 8.93 -22.23
CA LEU A 703 14.19 9.54 -23.49
C LEU A 703 14.97 10.85 -23.25
N ALA A 704 14.59 11.64 -22.25
CA ALA A 704 15.32 12.86 -21.87
C ALA A 704 16.69 12.59 -21.22
N GLN A 705 16.86 11.44 -20.54
CA GLN A 705 18.18 11.04 -20.01
C GLN A 705 19.16 10.69 -21.13
N SER A 706 18.69 10.09 -22.22
CA SER A 706 19.54 9.73 -23.37
C SER A 706 19.77 10.89 -24.34
N SER A 707 18.84 11.86 -24.42
CA SER A 707 18.93 13.02 -25.33
C SER A 707 18.79 14.37 -24.60
N PRO A 708 19.89 15.11 -24.38
CA PRO A 708 19.86 16.42 -23.71
C PRO A 708 19.03 17.48 -24.45
N SER A 709 19.06 17.51 -25.79
CA SER A 709 18.27 18.48 -26.57
C SER A 709 16.77 18.22 -26.47
N PHE A 710 16.37 16.96 -26.25
CA PHE A 710 14.99 16.60 -25.97
C PHE A 710 14.57 16.95 -24.55
N ALA A 711 15.48 16.82 -23.57
CA ALA A 711 15.25 17.19 -22.17
C ALA A 711 14.86 18.67 -22.01
N GLU A 712 15.49 19.58 -22.76
CA GLU A 712 15.12 20.99 -22.76
C GLU A 712 13.71 21.24 -23.32
N LYS A 713 13.31 20.50 -24.37
CA LYS A 713 12.01 20.63 -25.03
C LYS A 713 10.86 20.02 -24.21
N CYS A 714 11.12 18.95 -23.45
CA CYS A 714 10.09 18.32 -22.62
C CYS A 714 9.87 19.03 -21.27
N LEU A 715 10.73 19.98 -20.91
CA LEU A 715 10.73 20.62 -19.59
C LEU A 715 9.41 21.32 -19.26
N ASP A 716 8.86 22.11 -20.19
CA ASP A 716 7.60 22.84 -19.96
C ASP A 716 6.45 21.87 -19.67
N PHE A 717 6.35 20.76 -20.42
CA PHE A 717 5.34 19.73 -20.18
C PHE A 717 5.51 19.03 -18.83
N LEU A 718 6.74 18.74 -18.40
CA LEU A 718 6.99 18.12 -17.10
C LEU A 718 6.68 19.07 -15.93
N VAL A 719 6.94 20.37 -16.10
CA VAL A 719 6.56 21.40 -15.12
C VAL A 719 5.03 21.53 -15.05
N ASP A 720 4.32 21.47 -16.17
CA ASP A 720 2.85 21.51 -16.18
C ASP A 720 2.22 20.37 -15.36
N MET A 721 2.83 19.17 -15.37
CA MET A 721 2.36 18.03 -14.58
C MET A 721 2.47 18.22 -13.06
N PHE A 722 3.17 19.25 -12.59
CA PHE A 722 3.23 19.59 -11.15
C PHE A 722 1.88 20.14 -10.66
N ASN A 723 1.04 20.64 -11.57
CA ASN A 723 -0.30 21.12 -11.25
C ASN A 723 -1.39 20.07 -11.50
N ASP A 724 -1.04 18.79 -11.71
CA ASP A 724 -2.02 17.70 -11.89
C ASP A 724 -2.88 17.52 -10.64
N GLU A 725 -4.15 17.19 -10.83
CA GLU A 725 -5.11 16.96 -9.75
C GLU A 725 -4.77 15.73 -8.89
N ILE A 726 -4.03 14.76 -9.44
CA ILE A 726 -3.67 13.51 -8.78
C ILE A 726 -2.29 13.60 -8.13
N GLU A 727 -2.23 13.33 -6.83
CA GLU A 727 -0.99 13.40 -6.01
C GLU A 727 0.13 12.52 -6.56
N GLU A 728 -0.19 11.31 -7.04
CA GLU A 728 0.78 10.34 -7.56
C GLU A 728 1.44 10.83 -8.86
N VAL A 729 0.68 11.51 -9.72
CA VAL A 729 1.21 12.11 -10.96
C VAL A 729 2.16 13.26 -10.63
N ARG A 730 1.79 14.14 -9.69
CA ARG A 730 2.66 15.22 -9.22
C ARG A 730 3.98 14.69 -8.66
N LEU A 731 3.90 13.70 -7.75
CA LEU A 731 5.07 13.09 -7.15
C LEU A 731 6.00 12.43 -8.19
N GLN A 732 5.43 11.69 -9.14
CA GLN A 732 6.20 11.05 -10.19
C GLN A 732 6.88 12.06 -11.12
N SER A 733 6.22 13.19 -11.39
CA SER A 733 6.77 14.30 -12.20
C SER A 733 7.98 14.93 -11.53
N ILE A 734 7.92 15.15 -10.21
CA ILE A 734 9.05 15.64 -9.41
C ILE A 734 10.22 14.65 -9.45
N HIS A 735 9.97 13.37 -9.21
CA HIS A 735 11.00 12.33 -9.27
C HIS A 735 11.64 12.19 -10.65
N THR A 736 10.84 12.36 -11.70
CA THR A 736 11.29 12.36 -13.09
C THR A 736 12.19 13.55 -13.39
N MET A 737 11.78 14.75 -13.01
CA MET A 737 12.57 15.97 -13.18
C MET A 737 13.91 15.89 -12.43
N ARG A 738 13.91 15.28 -11.23
CA ARG A 738 15.13 15.06 -10.43
C ARG A 738 16.17 14.23 -11.19
N LYS A 739 15.75 13.22 -11.95
CA LYS A 739 16.65 12.35 -12.73
C LYS A 739 17.32 13.08 -13.90
N ILE A 740 16.63 14.04 -14.53
CA ILE A 740 17.13 14.80 -15.68
C ILE A 740 17.76 16.15 -15.30
N SER A 741 17.71 16.52 -14.02
CA SER A 741 18.08 17.85 -13.50
C SER A 741 19.47 18.35 -13.94
N ASN A 742 20.44 17.44 -14.11
CA ASN A 742 21.79 17.79 -14.56
C ASN A 742 21.84 18.36 -16.00
N ASN A 743 20.86 18.03 -16.83
CA ASN A 743 20.80 18.41 -18.25
C ASN A 743 19.88 19.61 -18.52
N ILE A 744 19.18 20.10 -17.49
CA ILE A 744 18.21 21.19 -17.62
C ILE A 744 18.60 22.39 -16.75
N THR A 745 18.13 23.56 -17.15
CA THR A 745 18.24 24.79 -16.36
C THR A 745 16.85 25.41 -16.27
N LEU A 746 16.39 25.71 -15.06
CA LEU A 746 15.07 26.31 -14.86
C LEU A 746 15.13 27.83 -15.10
N ARG A 747 14.12 28.32 -15.82
CA ARG A 747 13.80 29.75 -15.93
C ARG A 747 12.95 30.22 -14.75
N GLU A 748 12.81 31.53 -14.59
CA GLU A 748 12.06 32.14 -13.48
C GLU A 748 10.57 31.73 -13.50
N ASP A 749 9.92 31.76 -14.67
CA ASP A 749 8.52 31.37 -14.88
C ASP A 749 8.25 29.91 -14.52
N GLN A 750 9.19 29.03 -14.88
CA GLN A 750 9.13 27.61 -14.56
C GLN A 750 9.36 27.37 -13.07
N LEU A 751 10.29 28.12 -12.47
CA LEU A 751 10.63 28.01 -11.06
C LEU A 751 9.46 28.46 -10.17
N ASP A 752 8.75 29.53 -10.53
CA ASP A 752 7.52 29.95 -9.85
C ASP A 752 6.50 28.81 -9.76
N THR A 753 6.29 28.11 -10.88
CA THR A 753 5.36 26.96 -10.97
C THR A 753 5.83 25.79 -10.11
N VAL A 754 7.12 25.47 -10.16
CA VAL A 754 7.74 24.40 -9.36
C VAL A 754 7.63 24.70 -7.86
N LEU A 755 7.85 25.95 -7.46
CA LEU A 755 7.80 26.38 -6.05
C LEU A 755 6.37 26.45 -5.50
N ALA A 756 5.35 26.67 -6.34
CA ALA A 756 3.95 26.64 -5.90
C ALA A 756 3.55 25.30 -5.25
N VAL A 757 4.21 24.20 -5.62
CA VAL A 757 3.99 22.87 -5.03
C VAL A 757 4.46 22.78 -3.57
N LEU A 758 5.28 23.72 -3.07
CA LEU A 758 5.61 23.81 -1.64
C LEU A 758 4.37 24.07 -0.76
N GLU A 759 3.25 24.49 -1.34
CA GLU A 759 1.99 24.67 -0.62
C GLU A 759 1.16 23.37 -0.49
N ASP A 760 1.57 22.27 -1.12
CA ASP A 760 0.89 20.98 -1.10
C ASP A 760 0.75 20.41 0.32
N SER A 761 -0.40 19.81 0.64
CA SER A 761 -0.64 19.18 1.95
C SER A 761 0.23 17.95 2.18
N SER A 762 0.59 17.23 1.13
CA SER A 762 1.38 16.00 1.21
C SER A 762 2.84 16.29 1.54
N ARG A 763 3.30 15.73 2.67
CA ARG A 763 4.69 15.83 3.10
C ARG A 763 5.65 15.17 2.10
N ASP A 764 5.26 14.04 1.52
CA ASP A 764 6.08 13.29 0.57
C ASP A 764 6.38 14.13 -0.69
N ILE A 765 5.39 14.87 -1.18
CA ILE A 765 5.54 15.77 -2.32
C ILE A 765 6.48 16.93 -1.98
N ARG A 766 6.31 17.58 -0.82
CA ARG A 766 7.20 18.67 -0.38
C ARG A 766 8.64 18.21 -0.18
N GLU A 767 8.85 17.06 0.45
CA GLU A 767 10.20 16.49 0.63
C GLU A 767 10.83 16.12 -0.72
N ALA A 768 10.08 15.52 -1.65
CA ALA A 768 10.57 15.22 -2.99
C ALA A 768 10.95 16.50 -3.76
N LEU A 769 10.19 17.58 -3.58
CA LEU A 769 10.48 18.88 -4.17
C LEU A 769 11.73 19.54 -3.56
N HIS A 770 11.90 19.46 -2.24
CA HIS A 770 13.15 19.89 -1.58
C HIS A 770 14.36 19.15 -2.14
N GLU A 771 14.23 17.85 -2.41
CA GLU A 771 15.30 17.07 -3.02
C GLU A 771 15.55 17.41 -4.50
N LEU A 772 14.50 17.73 -5.26
CA LEU A 772 14.64 18.26 -6.62
C LEU A 772 15.43 19.57 -6.59
N LEU A 773 15.05 20.53 -5.75
CA LEU A 773 15.74 21.82 -5.60
C LEU A 773 17.22 21.67 -5.19
N CYS A 774 17.61 20.59 -4.51
CA CYS A 774 19.02 20.30 -4.21
C CYS A 774 19.89 20.11 -5.46
N CYS A 775 19.30 19.63 -6.56
CA CYS A 775 20.02 19.29 -7.79
C CYS A 775 19.68 20.19 -8.98
N THR A 776 18.68 21.06 -8.86
CA THR A 776 18.26 22.02 -9.88
C THR A 776 19.33 23.07 -10.18
N ASN A 777 19.51 23.41 -11.45
CA ASN A 777 20.28 24.56 -11.89
C ASN A 777 19.36 25.78 -12.15
N VAL A 778 19.71 26.93 -11.58
CA VAL A 778 18.97 28.20 -11.72
C VAL A 778 19.82 29.20 -12.50
N SER A 779 19.20 29.94 -13.42
CA SER A 779 19.91 30.87 -14.33
C SER A 779 20.23 32.23 -13.72
N THR A 780 19.38 32.74 -12.82
CA THR A 780 19.41 34.14 -12.34
C THR A 780 19.49 34.24 -10.82
N LYS A 781 19.93 35.40 -10.30
CA LYS A 781 19.95 35.63 -8.84
C LYS A 781 18.53 35.80 -8.29
N GLU A 782 17.61 36.33 -9.09
CA GLU A 782 16.20 36.52 -8.77
C GLU A 782 15.53 35.17 -8.52
N GLY A 783 15.84 34.13 -9.32
CA GLY A 783 15.36 32.77 -9.07
C GLY A 783 15.86 32.18 -7.75
N ILE A 784 17.12 32.41 -7.38
CA ILE A 784 17.65 31.98 -6.07
C ILE A 784 16.95 32.71 -4.92
N HIS A 785 16.72 34.01 -5.07
CA HIS A 785 16.01 34.81 -4.08
C HIS A 785 14.55 34.34 -3.92
N LEU A 786 13.85 34.10 -5.03
CA LEU A 786 12.49 33.54 -5.03
C LEU A 786 12.42 32.18 -4.32
N ALA A 787 13.34 31.25 -4.65
CA ALA A 787 13.41 29.94 -4.01
C ALA A 787 13.67 30.06 -2.50
N LEU A 788 14.56 30.97 -2.07
CA LEU A 788 14.81 31.21 -0.66
C LEU A 788 13.57 31.75 0.05
N VAL A 789 12.89 32.76 -0.51
CA VAL A 789 11.69 33.36 0.10
C VAL A 789 10.58 32.32 0.25
N GLU A 790 10.32 31.51 -0.78
CA GLU A 790 9.26 30.50 -0.70
C GLU A 790 9.62 29.35 0.26
N LEU A 791 10.90 28.95 0.34
CA LEU A 791 11.36 27.99 1.35
C LEU A 791 11.23 28.53 2.79
N LEU A 792 11.46 29.84 3.01
CA LEU A 792 11.25 30.46 4.31
C LEU A 792 9.77 30.57 4.67
N LYS A 793 8.91 30.86 3.69
CA LYS A 793 7.44 30.81 3.85
C LYS A 793 6.98 29.39 4.16
N ASN A 794 7.54 28.39 3.49
CA ASN A 794 7.30 26.97 3.77
C ASN A 794 7.73 26.59 5.19
N LEU A 795 8.92 27.01 5.64
CA LEU A 795 9.41 26.76 7.01
C LEU A 795 8.49 27.36 8.08
N THR A 796 7.92 28.54 7.80
CA THR A 796 6.97 29.20 8.70
C THR A 796 5.62 28.46 8.75
N LYS A 797 5.17 27.92 7.62
CA LYS A 797 3.90 27.18 7.49
C LYS A 797 4.01 25.74 8.01
N TYR A 798 5.14 25.07 7.75
CA TYR A 798 5.45 23.68 8.07
C TYR A 798 6.81 23.57 8.77
N PRO A 799 6.89 23.86 10.08
CA PRO A 799 8.15 23.77 10.82
C PRO A 799 8.77 22.36 10.86
N THR A 800 7.97 21.31 10.61
CA THR A 800 8.39 19.91 10.54
C THR A 800 9.33 19.62 9.35
N ASP A 801 9.33 20.48 8.33
CA ASP A 801 10.15 20.30 7.13
C ASP A 801 11.55 20.96 7.24
N ARG A 802 11.86 21.56 8.40
CA ARG A 802 13.10 22.33 8.68
C ARG A 802 14.39 21.66 8.19
N ASP A 803 14.62 20.41 8.54
CA ASP A 803 15.88 19.73 8.23
C ASP A 803 16.02 19.50 6.71
N SER A 804 14.90 19.24 6.02
CA SER A 804 14.87 19.09 4.57
C SER A 804 15.14 20.42 3.86
N ILE A 805 14.61 21.54 4.39
CA ILE A 805 14.84 22.89 3.88
C ILE A 805 16.31 23.30 4.08
N TRP A 806 16.88 23.07 5.27
CA TRP A 806 18.29 23.37 5.53
C TRP A 806 19.23 22.55 4.64
N LYS A 807 18.91 21.28 4.39
CA LYS A 807 19.62 20.44 3.43
C LYS A 807 19.49 20.99 2.01
N CYS A 808 18.29 21.42 1.60
CA CYS A 808 18.06 22.06 0.31
C CYS A 808 18.92 23.31 0.12
N LEU A 809 18.90 24.23 1.07
CA LEU A 809 19.67 25.49 1.02
C LEU A 809 21.19 25.26 1.05
N LYS A 810 21.66 24.24 1.77
CA LYS A 810 23.06 23.81 1.70
C LYS A 810 23.47 23.49 0.27
N PHE A 811 22.69 22.65 -0.43
CA PHE A 811 22.99 22.25 -1.80
C PHE A 811 22.83 23.42 -2.78
N LEU A 812 21.75 24.19 -2.65
CA LEU A 812 21.47 25.35 -3.51
C LEU A 812 22.62 26.37 -3.45
N GLY A 813 23.14 26.67 -2.25
CA GLY A 813 24.28 27.56 -2.05
C GLY A 813 25.59 27.00 -2.59
N SER A 814 25.83 25.69 -2.41
CA SER A 814 27.03 25.03 -2.93
C SER A 814 27.08 24.97 -4.47
N ARG A 815 25.91 24.96 -5.12
CA ARG A 815 25.75 24.87 -6.57
C ARG A 815 25.84 26.23 -7.26
N HIS A 816 25.34 27.29 -6.61
CA HIS A 816 25.21 28.63 -7.20
C HIS A 816 25.96 29.72 -6.42
N PRO A 817 27.26 29.55 -6.09
CA PRO A 817 27.99 30.51 -5.24
C PRO A 817 28.07 31.92 -5.86
N THR A 818 28.17 32.00 -7.19
CA THR A 818 28.27 33.26 -7.93
C THR A 818 26.96 34.03 -7.96
N LEU A 819 25.81 33.33 -8.01
CA LEU A 819 24.48 33.96 -8.02
C LEU A 819 24.07 34.43 -6.61
N VAL A 820 24.54 33.75 -5.57
CA VAL A 820 24.28 34.14 -4.17
C VAL A 820 25.10 35.38 -3.76
N LEU A 821 26.33 35.55 -4.28
CA LEU A 821 27.21 36.67 -3.93
C LEU A 821 26.55 38.07 -3.95
N PRO A 822 25.82 38.49 -5.01
CA PRO A 822 25.16 39.80 -5.04
C PRO A 822 23.98 39.92 -4.06
N LEU A 823 23.43 38.81 -3.56
CA LEU A 823 22.31 38.80 -2.61
C LEU A 823 22.76 38.94 -1.15
N VAL A 824 24.02 38.63 -0.83
CA VAL A 824 24.53 38.58 0.55
C VAL A 824 24.24 39.85 1.36
N PRO A 825 24.47 41.08 0.84
CA PRO A 825 24.21 42.29 1.62
C PRO A 825 22.73 42.50 1.94
N GLU A 826 21.85 42.10 1.02
CA GLU A 826 20.40 42.17 1.17
C GLU A 826 19.90 41.14 2.19
N LEU A 827 20.36 39.89 2.06
CA LEU A 827 19.96 38.78 2.93
C LEU A 827 20.44 38.95 4.37
N LEU A 828 21.65 39.48 4.57
CA LEU A 828 22.18 39.77 5.90
C LEU A 828 21.67 41.12 6.46
N SER A 829 20.87 41.87 5.68
CA SER A 829 20.42 43.21 6.04
C SER A 829 21.58 44.12 6.46
N THR A 830 22.72 44.06 5.77
CA THR A 830 23.91 44.86 6.11
C THR A 830 23.83 46.24 5.49
N HIS A 831 23.95 47.29 6.30
CA HIS A 831 24.03 48.66 5.80
C HIS A 831 25.50 49.13 5.76
N PRO A 832 25.97 49.81 4.69
CA PRO A 832 27.39 50.20 4.56
C PRO A 832 27.95 51.11 5.66
N PHE A 833 27.07 51.82 6.39
CA PHE A 833 27.45 52.82 7.40
C PHE A 833 26.83 52.60 8.78
N PHE A 834 25.87 51.66 8.92
CA PHE A 834 25.13 51.46 10.16
C PHE A 834 25.15 49.97 10.53
N ASP A 835 25.44 49.68 11.79
CA ASP A 835 25.27 48.33 12.33
C ASP A 835 23.77 48.09 12.55
N THR A 836 23.20 47.19 11.75
CA THR A 836 21.82 46.73 11.92
C THR A 836 21.71 45.83 13.16
N ALA A 837 20.50 45.77 13.72
CA ALA A 837 20.24 44.94 14.90
C ALA A 837 20.59 43.47 14.62
N GLU A 838 21.32 42.85 15.55
CA GLU A 838 21.74 41.44 15.44
C GLU A 838 20.50 40.52 15.41
N PRO A 839 20.32 39.70 14.37
CA PRO A 839 19.22 38.74 14.30
C PRO A 839 19.34 37.65 15.39
N ASP A 840 18.20 37.08 15.78
CA ASP A 840 18.17 35.99 16.77
C ASP A 840 18.78 34.70 16.21
N MET A 841 19.63 34.04 16.99
CA MET A 841 20.25 32.78 16.61
C MET A 841 19.33 31.57 16.77
N ASP A 842 18.23 31.71 17.52
CA ASP A 842 17.21 30.68 17.66
C ASP A 842 16.18 30.73 16.51
N ASP A 843 16.21 31.77 15.67
CA ASP A 843 15.33 31.90 14.51
C ASP A 843 15.72 30.91 13.40
N PRO A 844 14.87 29.91 13.08
CA PRO A 844 15.19 28.91 12.07
C PRO A 844 15.26 29.51 10.65
N ALA A 845 14.59 30.64 10.39
CA ALA A 845 14.67 31.33 9.11
C ALA A 845 16.03 32.00 8.91
N TYR A 846 16.57 32.66 9.95
CA TYR A 846 17.91 33.24 9.89
C TYR A 846 19.00 32.17 9.76
N ILE A 847 18.90 31.05 10.49
CA ILE A 847 19.84 29.91 10.32
C ILE A 847 19.81 29.40 8.86
N ALA A 848 18.63 29.29 8.25
CA ALA A 848 18.46 28.86 6.87
C ALA A 848 19.23 29.79 5.89
N VAL A 849 19.15 31.11 6.07
CA VAL A 849 19.92 32.11 5.30
C VAL A 849 21.42 31.93 5.50
N LEU A 850 21.88 31.76 6.74
CA LEU A 850 23.29 31.54 7.04
C LEU A 850 23.83 30.24 6.43
N VAL A 851 23.06 29.17 6.46
CA VAL A 851 23.42 27.88 5.82
C VAL A 851 23.62 28.07 4.32
N LEU A 852 22.74 28.80 3.63
CA LEU A 852 22.89 29.13 2.21
C LEU A 852 24.21 29.89 1.95
N ILE A 853 24.44 30.97 2.69
CA ILE A 853 25.59 31.87 2.52
C ILE A 853 26.91 31.14 2.80
N PHE A 854 27.01 30.38 3.90
CA PHE A 854 28.25 29.68 4.24
C PHE A 854 28.59 28.56 3.25
N ASN A 855 27.58 27.89 2.67
CA ASN A 855 27.84 26.91 1.62
C ASN A 855 28.31 27.57 0.31
N ALA A 856 27.76 28.74 -0.04
CA ALA A 856 28.23 29.53 -1.18
C ALA A 856 29.65 30.11 -0.97
N ALA A 857 29.97 30.52 0.26
CA ALA A 857 31.26 31.11 0.62
C ALA A 857 32.44 30.12 0.50
N LYS A 858 32.18 28.80 0.50
CA LYS A 858 33.22 27.77 0.35
C LYS A 858 34.04 27.94 -0.93
N THR A 859 33.37 28.30 -2.02
CA THR A 859 33.96 28.48 -3.35
C THR A 859 34.14 29.94 -3.75
N CYS A 860 33.63 30.88 -2.93
CA CYS A 860 33.69 32.32 -3.20
C CYS A 860 34.53 33.06 -2.14
N PRO A 861 35.84 33.27 -2.38
CA PRO A 861 36.74 33.84 -1.37
C PRO A 861 36.51 35.33 -1.09
N THR A 862 35.75 36.03 -1.95
CA THR A 862 35.38 37.44 -1.76
C THR A 862 34.15 37.62 -0.86
N MET A 863 33.38 36.55 -0.62
CA MET A 863 32.15 36.61 0.16
C MET A 863 32.37 36.96 1.64
N PRO A 864 33.41 36.46 2.34
CA PRO A 864 33.70 36.88 3.72
C PRO A 864 33.97 38.37 3.90
N ALA A 865 34.34 39.09 2.84
CA ALA A 865 34.52 40.56 2.92
C ALA A 865 33.19 41.31 3.10
N LEU A 866 32.05 40.65 2.86
CA LEU A 866 30.70 41.21 3.02
C LEU A 866 30.08 40.88 4.38
N PHE A 867 30.75 40.10 5.23
CA PHE A 867 30.21 39.65 6.51
C PHE A 867 30.36 40.71 7.60
N SER A 868 29.32 40.85 8.42
CA SER A 868 29.36 41.59 9.67
C SER A 868 30.13 40.83 10.76
N ASP A 869 30.51 41.52 11.84
CA ASP A 869 31.24 40.90 12.96
C ASP A 869 30.44 39.76 13.63
N HIS A 870 29.13 39.94 13.81
CA HIS A 870 28.25 38.88 14.34
C HIS A 870 28.14 37.68 13.40
N THR A 871 28.17 37.86 12.08
CA THR A 871 28.14 36.74 11.10
C THR A 871 29.35 35.80 11.30
N PHE A 872 30.52 36.34 11.64
CA PHE A 872 31.69 35.51 11.98
C PHE A 872 31.52 34.74 13.28
N ARG A 873 30.88 35.33 14.29
CA ARG A 873 30.53 34.64 15.55
C ARG A 873 29.52 33.52 15.30
N HIS A 874 28.48 33.82 14.52
CA HIS A 874 27.44 32.86 14.15
C HIS A 874 28.01 31.70 13.32
N TYR A 875 28.94 31.98 12.40
CA TYR A 875 29.68 30.94 11.69
C TYR A 875 30.41 29.99 12.63
N ALA A 876 31.17 30.52 13.60
CA ALA A 876 31.92 29.70 14.55
C ALA A 876 30.99 28.79 15.37
N TYR A 877 29.88 29.36 15.87
CA TYR A 877 28.87 28.60 16.60
C TYR A 877 28.23 27.50 15.74
N LEU A 878 27.72 27.85 14.55
CA LEU A 878 27.03 26.91 13.66
C LEU A 878 27.97 25.86 13.07
N ARG A 879 29.26 26.17 12.90
CA ARG A 879 30.25 25.19 12.46
C ARG A 879 30.48 24.10 13.50
N ASP A 880 30.49 24.47 14.78
CA ASP A 880 30.68 23.54 15.89
C ASP A 880 29.38 22.75 16.17
N SER A 881 28.21 23.38 16.10
CA SER A 881 26.92 22.73 16.37
C SER A 881 26.36 21.94 15.19
N LEU A 882 26.50 22.44 13.95
CA LEU A 882 25.88 21.89 12.73
C LEU A 882 26.91 21.64 11.62
N SER A 883 27.98 20.91 11.97
CA SER A 883 29.12 20.62 11.07
C SER A 883 28.76 19.88 9.77
N HIS A 884 27.62 19.19 9.74
CA HIS A 884 27.09 18.48 8.57
C HIS A 884 26.38 19.41 7.57
N LEU A 885 25.92 20.59 8.00
CA LEU A 885 25.29 21.61 7.17
C LEU A 885 26.27 22.74 6.79
N VAL A 886 27.11 23.17 7.72
CA VAL A 886 28.01 24.33 7.54
C VAL A 886 29.44 23.89 7.22
N PRO A 887 30.03 24.27 6.08
CA PRO A 887 31.38 23.83 5.68
C PRO A 887 32.50 24.61 6.41
N ALA A 888 33.71 24.07 6.34
CA ALA A 888 34.93 24.79 6.77
C ALA A 888 35.29 25.89 5.77
N LEU A 889 35.43 27.14 6.25
CA LEU A 889 35.75 28.32 5.46
C LEU A 889 37.15 28.85 5.80
N ARG A 890 37.80 29.49 4.81
CA ARG A 890 39.08 30.18 5.00
C ARG A 890 38.82 31.66 5.28
N LEU A 891 38.65 32.02 6.55
CA LEU A 891 38.31 33.38 6.96
C LEU A 891 39.58 34.18 7.32
N PRO A 892 39.73 35.44 6.84
CA PRO A 892 40.86 36.29 7.21
C PRO A 892 40.74 36.72 8.69
N GLY A 893 41.75 36.44 9.51
CA GLY A 893 41.87 36.99 10.86
C GLY A 893 41.73 36.03 12.06
N ARG A 894 41.40 34.74 11.85
CA ARG A 894 41.48 33.73 12.91
C ARG A 894 42.20 32.48 12.41
N LYS A 895 43.38 32.20 13.02
CA LYS A 895 43.96 30.86 12.98
C LYS A 895 42.95 29.97 13.69
N LEU A 896 42.21 29.13 12.95
CA LEU A 896 41.53 28.01 13.58
C LEU A 896 42.59 27.26 14.40
N VAL A 897 42.38 27.15 15.70
CA VAL A 897 42.98 26.08 16.51
C VAL A 897 42.27 24.79 16.09
N SER A 898 42.37 24.45 14.82
CA SER A 898 42.17 23.10 14.36
C SER A 898 43.54 22.47 14.58
N SER A 899 43.62 21.58 15.57
CA SER A 899 44.64 20.56 15.54
C SER A 899 44.53 19.89 14.17
N ALA A 900 45.44 20.25 13.27
CA ALA A 900 45.68 19.49 12.06
C ALA A 900 46.24 18.13 12.52
N VAL A 901 45.37 17.21 12.93
CA VAL A 901 45.67 15.80 12.82
C VAL A 901 45.65 15.55 11.32
N SER A 902 46.82 15.67 10.73
CA SER A 902 47.07 15.14 9.39
C SER A 902 46.72 13.65 9.44
N PRO A 903 45.89 13.11 8.53
CA PRO A 903 45.78 11.66 8.37
C PRO A 903 47.01 11.21 7.58
N ALA A 904 48.18 11.32 8.22
CA ALA A 904 49.33 10.47 7.90
C ALA A 904 49.26 9.30 8.89
N ILE A 905 48.18 8.53 8.83
CA ILE A 905 48.03 7.30 9.59
C ILE A 905 48.47 6.18 8.65
N THR A 906 49.71 5.73 8.86
CA THR A 906 50.14 4.36 8.60
C THR A 906 49.07 3.37 9.09
N PRO A 907 48.86 2.21 8.46
CA PRO A 907 47.81 1.24 8.83
C PRO A 907 48.16 0.54 10.15
N HIS A 908 48.08 1.27 11.26
CA HIS A 908 48.16 0.75 12.61
C HIS A 908 46.74 0.78 13.19
N GLU A 909 46.32 -0.37 13.70
CA GLU A 909 45.01 -0.70 14.29
C GLU A 909 44.41 0.43 15.16
N ASP A 910 43.09 0.59 15.11
CA ASP A 910 42.35 1.58 15.91
C ASP A 910 42.62 1.35 17.42
N PRO A 911 43.11 2.35 18.18
CA PRO A 911 43.37 2.20 19.62
C PRO A 911 42.13 1.79 20.42
N SER A 912 40.94 2.15 19.95
CA SER A 912 39.67 1.78 20.58
C SER A 912 39.38 0.28 20.41
N GLN A 913 39.69 -0.27 19.23
CA GLN A 913 39.56 -1.70 18.94
C GLN A 913 40.57 -2.53 19.74
N GLN A 914 41.81 -2.05 19.87
CA GLN A 914 42.81 -2.70 20.71
C GLN A 914 42.41 -2.69 22.19
N PHE A 915 41.88 -1.57 22.71
CA PHE A 915 41.39 -1.49 24.08
C PHE A 915 40.22 -2.46 24.34
N LEU A 916 39.28 -2.58 23.39
CA LEU A 916 38.18 -3.54 23.47
C LEU A 916 38.70 -4.98 23.55
N GLN A 917 39.62 -5.37 22.66
CA GLN A 917 40.22 -6.71 22.66
C GLN A 917 40.96 -6.99 23.98
N GLN A 918 41.82 -6.06 24.43
CA GLN A 918 42.54 -6.21 25.71
C GLN A 918 41.60 -6.32 26.91
N SER A 919 40.47 -5.62 26.88
CA SER A 919 39.47 -5.67 27.95
C SER A 919 38.79 -7.04 27.98
N LEU A 920 38.42 -7.61 26.83
CA LEU A 920 37.83 -8.94 26.75
C LEU A 920 38.82 -10.05 27.10
N ASP A 921 40.06 -9.97 26.60
CA ASP A 921 41.13 -10.91 26.95
C ASP A 921 41.39 -10.96 28.46
N ARG A 922 41.33 -9.80 29.12
CA ARG A 922 41.43 -9.72 30.59
C ARG A 922 40.27 -10.44 31.27
N VAL A 923 39.05 -10.32 30.77
CA VAL A 923 37.87 -11.00 31.32
C VAL A 923 37.93 -12.52 31.13
N TYR A 924 38.56 -13.01 30.07
CA TYR A 924 38.72 -14.47 29.90
C TYR A 924 39.61 -15.11 30.97
N SER A 925 40.47 -14.32 31.65
CA SER A 925 41.24 -14.79 32.81
C SER A 925 40.44 -14.93 34.12
N VAL A 926 39.16 -14.55 34.14
CA VAL A 926 38.27 -14.57 35.33
C VAL A 926 38.16 -15.95 35.97
N GLN A 927 38.29 -17.04 35.20
CA GLN A 927 38.15 -18.41 35.71
C GLN A 927 39.16 -18.79 36.81
N HIS A 928 40.25 -18.04 36.94
CA HIS A 928 41.30 -18.29 37.94
C HIS A 928 41.22 -17.38 39.18
N LEU A 929 40.26 -16.47 39.23
CA LEU A 929 40.07 -15.54 40.33
C LEU A 929 39.09 -16.07 41.37
N ASP A 930 39.16 -15.51 42.58
CA ASP A 930 38.18 -15.76 43.61
C ASP A 930 36.81 -15.16 43.24
N PRO A 931 35.71 -15.72 43.78
CA PRO A 931 34.34 -15.24 43.59
C PRO A 931 34.14 -13.71 43.62
N GLN A 932 34.81 -13.03 44.56
CA GLN A 932 34.71 -11.59 44.77
C GLN A 932 35.54 -10.81 43.74
N GLY A 933 36.80 -11.21 43.52
CA GLY A 933 37.65 -10.62 42.50
C GLY A 933 37.09 -10.75 41.08
N ALA A 934 36.46 -11.90 40.77
CA ALA A 934 35.74 -12.12 39.51
C ALA A 934 34.56 -11.14 39.34
N GLN A 935 33.80 -10.88 40.40
CA GLN A 935 32.67 -9.96 40.38
C GLN A 935 33.13 -8.52 40.14
N GLU A 936 34.16 -8.07 40.84
CA GLU A 936 34.71 -6.71 40.72
C GLU A 936 35.30 -6.47 39.32
N LEU A 937 36.04 -7.44 38.77
CA LEU A 937 36.57 -7.35 37.41
C LEU A 937 35.47 -7.23 36.35
N LEU A 938 34.39 -8.00 36.49
CA LEU A 938 33.23 -7.90 35.60
C LEU A 938 32.53 -6.53 35.74
N GLU A 939 32.32 -6.04 36.96
CA GLU A 939 31.71 -4.72 37.19
C GLU A 939 32.53 -3.58 36.56
N PHE A 940 33.85 -3.61 36.70
CA PHE A 940 34.72 -2.60 36.07
C PHE A 940 34.70 -2.69 34.55
N THR A 941 34.80 -3.90 33.99
CA THR A 941 34.84 -4.08 32.53
C THR A 941 33.49 -3.75 31.88
N ILE A 942 32.37 -4.09 32.51
CA ILE A 942 31.04 -3.68 32.04
C ILE A 942 30.94 -2.15 31.96
N ARG A 943 31.39 -1.44 33.01
CA ARG A 943 31.39 0.03 33.04
C ARG A 943 32.30 0.61 31.95
N ASP A 944 33.49 0.05 31.75
CA ASP A 944 34.44 0.51 30.75
C ASP A 944 33.90 0.29 29.32
N LEU A 945 33.24 -0.85 29.05
CA LEU A 945 32.62 -1.15 27.76
C LEU A 945 31.38 -0.28 27.48
N GLN A 946 30.51 -0.08 28.47
CA GLN A 946 29.39 0.86 28.35
C GLN A 946 29.89 2.28 28.05
N ARG A 947 30.95 2.70 28.73
CA ARG A 947 31.54 4.01 28.49
C ARG A 947 32.19 4.11 27.10
N LEU A 948 32.81 3.04 26.61
CA LEU A 948 33.34 2.98 25.26
C LEU A 948 32.22 3.11 24.22
N GLY A 949 31.09 2.42 24.42
CA GLY A 949 29.92 2.51 23.54
C GLY A 949 29.27 3.89 23.50
N GLU A 950 29.26 4.62 24.63
CA GLU A 950 28.80 6.02 24.69
C GLU A 950 29.74 6.99 23.95
N LEU A 951 31.04 6.69 23.89
CA LEU A 951 32.05 7.57 23.33
C LEU A 951 32.31 7.33 21.83
N GLN A 952 32.22 6.08 21.37
CA GLN A 952 32.58 5.70 20.00
C GLN A 952 31.41 5.03 19.28
N SER A 953 30.79 5.76 18.34
CA SER A 953 29.57 5.32 17.65
C SER A 953 29.76 4.07 16.78
N GLU A 954 30.91 3.94 16.09
CA GLU A 954 31.20 2.80 15.20
C GLU A 954 31.35 1.48 15.97
N LEU A 955 32.00 1.51 17.14
CA LEU A 955 32.20 0.35 18.01
C LEU A 955 31.09 0.18 19.05
N ALA A 956 30.09 1.06 19.08
CA ALA A 956 29.03 1.03 20.08
C ALA A 956 28.26 -0.29 20.08
N GLY A 957 27.95 -0.83 18.89
CA GLY A 957 27.23 -2.09 18.76
C GLY A 957 27.96 -3.27 19.41
N VAL A 958 29.26 -3.43 19.13
CA VAL A 958 30.07 -4.52 19.68
C VAL A 958 30.37 -4.33 21.17
N ALA A 959 30.56 -3.08 21.62
CA ALA A 959 30.80 -2.75 23.02
C ALA A 959 29.55 -3.02 23.87
N ASP A 960 28.37 -2.55 23.44
CA ASP A 960 27.09 -2.80 24.12
C ASP A 960 26.75 -4.29 24.15
N PHE A 961 26.98 -5.00 23.05
CA PHE A 961 26.75 -6.45 22.96
C PHE A 961 27.64 -7.22 23.95
N SER A 962 28.92 -6.85 24.02
CA SER A 962 29.89 -7.43 24.96
C SER A 962 29.52 -7.11 26.41
N ALA A 963 29.17 -5.85 26.70
CA ALA A 963 28.74 -5.43 28.03
C ALA A 963 27.47 -6.17 28.48
N ALA A 964 26.49 -6.37 27.60
CA ALA A 964 25.28 -7.13 27.88
C ALA A 964 25.60 -8.61 28.24
N TYR A 965 26.51 -9.24 27.48
CA TYR A 965 26.96 -10.60 27.78
C TYR A 965 27.64 -10.70 29.15
N LEU A 966 28.56 -9.77 29.44
CA LEU A 966 29.26 -9.73 30.74
C LEU A 966 28.28 -9.42 31.89
N GLN A 967 27.26 -8.59 31.65
CA GLN A 967 26.20 -8.33 32.62
C GLN A 967 25.39 -9.60 32.91
N CYS A 968 25.05 -10.42 31.90
CA CYS A 968 24.42 -11.73 32.12
C CYS A 968 25.31 -12.64 32.97
N GLN A 969 26.61 -12.70 32.68
CA GLN A 969 27.56 -13.51 33.44
C GLN A 969 27.69 -13.04 34.89
N LEU A 970 27.78 -11.73 35.12
CA LEU A 970 27.84 -11.11 36.44
C LEU A 970 26.58 -11.46 37.26
N LEU A 971 25.39 -11.33 36.66
CA LEU A 971 24.13 -11.68 37.31
C LEU A 971 24.06 -13.17 37.65
N LEU A 972 24.53 -14.04 36.76
CA LEU A 972 24.58 -15.48 36.99
C LEU A 972 25.50 -15.83 38.16
N ILE A 973 26.71 -15.24 38.20
CA ILE A 973 27.67 -15.44 39.28
C ILE A 973 27.09 -14.96 40.63
N LYS A 974 26.52 -13.75 40.67
CA LYS A 974 25.85 -13.21 41.87
C LYS A 974 24.74 -14.15 42.36
N ALA A 975 23.88 -14.62 41.46
CA ALA A 975 22.79 -15.53 41.81
C ALA A 975 23.29 -16.89 42.35
N LEU A 976 24.41 -17.40 41.84
CA LEU A 976 25.01 -18.67 42.29
C LEU A 976 25.74 -18.56 43.65
N GLN A 977 26.22 -17.36 43.97
CA GLN A 977 26.90 -17.03 45.24
C GLN A 977 25.95 -16.57 46.36
N GLU A 978 24.67 -16.39 46.04
CA GLU A 978 23.65 -15.95 46.98
C GLU A 978 23.66 -16.76 48.29
N LYS A 979 23.59 -16.08 49.44
CA LYS A 979 23.55 -16.73 50.77
C LYS A 979 22.36 -17.68 50.91
N LEU A 980 21.35 -17.53 50.06
CA LEU A 980 20.22 -18.43 49.88
C LEU A 980 20.63 -19.90 49.80
N TRP A 981 21.75 -20.23 49.15
CA TRP A 981 22.19 -21.62 49.02
C TRP A 981 22.58 -22.26 50.36
N ASN A 982 22.93 -21.45 51.35
CA ASN A 982 23.42 -21.88 52.66
C ASN A 982 22.30 -21.95 53.72
N VAL A 983 21.07 -21.51 53.41
CA VAL A 983 19.89 -21.57 54.29
C VAL A 983 19.05 -22.81 53.98
N ALA A 984 18.43 -23.42 54.99
CA ALA A 984 17.55 -24.56 54.81
C ALA A 984 16.35 -24.20 53.90
N ALA A 985 16.17 -24.97 52.83
CA ALA A 985 15.14 -24.76 51.78
C ALA A 985 13.72 -24.43 52.28
N PRO A 986 13.17 -25.06 53.34
CA PRO A 986 11.80 -24.76 53.79
C PRO A 986 11.64 -23.44 54.58
N LEU A 987 12.72 -22.75 54.94
CA LEU A 987 12.68 -21.50 55.72
C LEU A 987 12.73 -20.24 54.82
N TYR A 988 12.57 -20.40 53.51
CA TYR A 988 12.65 -19.28 52.57
C TYR A 988 11.53 -18.25 52.80
N LEU A 989 11.89 -17.09 53.36
CA LEU A 989 11.07 -15.89 53.40
C LEU A 989 11.14 -15.20 52.03
N LYS A 990 9.99 -14.77 51.49
CA LYS A 990 9.82 -14.11 50.18
C LYS A 990 10.73 -12.88 49.91
N GLN A 991 11.52 -12.41 50.88
CA GLN A 991 12.32 -11.19 50.79
C GLN A 991 13.70 -11.35 50.12
N SER A 992 14.10 -12.54 49.67
CA SER A 992 15.41 -12.77 48.99
C SER A 992 15.27 -13.15 47.52
N ASP A 993 14.57 -12.30 46.75
CA ASP A 993 14.12 -12.52 45.36
C ASP A 993 15.21 -12.34 44.27
N LEU A 994 16.48 -12.16 44.65
CA LEU A 994 17.59 -11.80 43.76
C LEU A 994 17.85 -12.83 42.66
N ALA A 995 17.90 -14.13 42.98
CA ALA A 995 18.18 -15.17 41.98
C ALA A 995 17.05 -15.37 40.97
N SER A 996 15.79 -15.19 41.40
CA SER A 996 14.60 -15.24 40.54
C SER A 996 14.55 -14.04 39.60
N ALA A 997 14.82 -12.84 40.13
CA ALA A 997 14.92 -11.62 39.33
C ALA A 997 16.10 -11.69 38.34
N ALA A 998 17.26 -12.18 38.77
CA ALA A 998 18.43 -12.36 37.93
C ALA A 998 18.15 -13.32 36.76
N ALA A 999 17.50 -14.46 37.02
CA ALA A 999 17.13 -15.40 35.95
C ALA A 999 16.22 -14.74 34.90
N LYS A 1000 15.20 -13.98 35.32
CA LYS A 1000 14.33 -13.23 34.39
C LYS A 1000 15.09 -12.16 33.61
N GLN A 1001 15.98 -11.42 34.27
CA GLN A 1001 16.78 -10.39 33.63
C GLN A 1001 17.76 -10.99 32.61
N ILE A 1002 18.42 -12.11 32.92
CA ILE A 1002 19.29 -12.81 31.97
C ILE A 1002 18.48 -13.30 30.76
N MET A 1003 17.28 -13.85 30.97
CA MET A 1003 16.39 -14.23 29.86
C MET A 1003 16.06 -13.02 28.97
N GLU A 1004 15.67 -11.89 29.54
CA GLU A 1004 15.36 -10.67 28.78
C GLU A 1004 16.57 -10.14 28.00
N GLU A 1005 17.74 -10.06 28.64
CA GLU A 1005 18.98 -9.60 27.98
C GLU A 1005 19.44 -10.56 26.88
N THR A 1006 19.31 -11.89 27.07
CA THR A 1006 19.62 -12.85 25.99
C THR A 1006 18.68 -12.70 24.79
N TYR A 1007 17.41 -12.35 24.99
CA TYR A 1007 16.50 -12.06 23.87
C TYR A 1007 16.86 -10.73 23.19
N LYS A 1008 17.24 -9.69 23.95
CA LYS A 1008 17.78 -8.44 23.38
C LYS A 1008 19.02 -8.70 22.53
N MET A 1009 19.98 -9.44 23.05
CA MET A 1009 21.21 -9.80 22.32
C MET A 1009 20.91 -10.54 21.01
N GLU A 1010 19.92 -11.43 20.99
CA GLU A 1010 19.58 -12.20 19.78
C GLU A 1010 18.81 -11.36 18.75
N PHE A 1011 17.79 -10.59 19.17
CA PHE A 1011 16.81 -10.00 18.26
C PHE A 1011 16.99 -8.50 18.03
N MET A 1012 17.67 -7.77 18.91
CA MET A 1012 17.93 -6.32 18.75
C MET A 1012 19.20 -6.06 17.92
N TYR A 1013 20.12 -7.02 17.84
CA TYR A 1013 21.37 -6.86 17.11
C TYR A 1013 21.30 -7.50 15.72
N SER A 1014 21.91 -6.82 14.76
CA SER A 1014 22.18 -7.33 13.41
C SER A 1014 23.66 -7.69 13.27
N GLY A 1015 23.97 -8.63 12.37
CA GLY A 1015 25.34 -9.14 12.20
C GLY A 1015 25.74 -10.24 13.18
N VAL A 1016 24.79 -10.84 13.91
CA VAL A 1016 25.04 -11.92 14.86
C VAL A 1016 25.28 -13.24 14.09
N GLU A 1017 26.45 -13.85 14.28
CA GLU A 1017 26.82 -15.13 13.67
C GLU A 1017 26.30 -16.33 14.47
N ASN A 1018 26.22 -17.51 13.82
CA ASN A 1018 25.73 -18.74 14.46
C ASN A 1018 26.53 -19.10 15.74
N LYS A 1019 27.85 -18.82 15.78
CA LYS A 1019 28.69 -19.00 16.97
C LYS A 1019 28.22 -18.19 18.18
N GLN A 1020 27.74 -16.95 17.96
CA GLN A 1020 27.20 -16.13 19.04
C GLN A 1020 25.80 -16.58 19.40
N VAL A 1021 24.98 -16.95 18.42
CA VAL A 1021 23.62 -17.47 18.65
C VAL A 1021 23.67 -18.70 19.57
N VAL A 1022 24.56 -19.66 19.32
CA VAL A 1022 24.66 -20.85 20.16
C VAL A 1022 25.10 -20.51 21.60
N ILE A 1023 26.02 -19.54 21.79
CA ILE A 1023 26.45 -19.07 23.12
C ILE A 1023 25.31 -18.34 23.86
N ILE A 1024 24.52 -17.52 23.15
CA ILE A 1024 23.35 -16.83 23.73
C ILE A 1024 22.29 -17.85 24.15
N HIS A 1025 21.99 -18.85 23.31
CA HIS A 1025 21.05 -19.92 23.66
C HIS A 1025 21.57 -20.79 24.80
N HIS A 1026 22.89 -21.01 24.89
CA HIS A 1026 23.52 -21.66 26.04
C HIS A 1026 23.30 -20.88 27.34
N MET A 1027 23.57 -19.56 27.33
CA MET A 1027 23.33 -18.66 28.47
C MET A 1027 21.85 -18.66 28.88
N ARG A 1028 20.95 -18.67 27.89
CA ARG A 1028 19.51 -18.79 28.12
C ARG A 1028 19.15 -20.10 28.80
N LEU A 1029 19.74 -21.22 28.40
CA LEU A 1029 19.52 -22.52 29.04
C LEU A 1029 20.05 -22.55 30.49
N GLN A 1030 21.17 -21.90 30.76
CA GLN A 1030 21.68 -21.69 32.12
C GLN A 1030 20.71 -20.87 32.98
N ALA A 1031 20.11 -19.80 32.42
CA ALA A 1031 19.11 -18.99 33.11
C ALA A 1031 17.82 -19.77 33.40
N LYS A 1032 17.35 -20.59 32.45
CA LYS A 1032 16.20 -21.50 32.66
C LYS A 1032 16.50 -22.57 33.71
N ALA A 1033 17.72 -23.12 33.71
CA ALA A 1033 18.18 -24.03 34.76
C ALA A 1033 18.18 -23.35 36.14
N LEU A 1034 18.70 -22.13 36.23
CA LEU A 1034 18.67 -21.33 37.46
C LEU A 1034 17.23 -21.08 37.94
N GLN A 1035 16.34 -20.67 37.03
CA GLN A 1035 14.91 -20.47 37.34
C GLN A 1035 14.27 -21.78 37.86
N LEU A 1036 14.57 -22.92 37.24
CA LEU A 1036 14.08 -24.23 37.68
C LEU A 1036 14.58 -24.57 39.10
N ILE A 1037 15.85 -24.33 39.41
CA ILE A 1037 16.41 -24.60 40.74
C ILE A 1037 15.76 -23.70 41.79
N VAL A 1038 15.58 -22.42 41.51
CA VAL A 1038 14.95 -21.45 42.44
C VAL A 1038 13.47 -21.77 42.67
N THR A 1039 12.71 -22.04 41.60
CA THR A 1039 11.30 -22.41 41.69
C THR A 1039 11.12 -23.74 42.43
N ALA A 1040 11.99 -24.71 42.20
CA ALA A 1040 11.90 -26.00 42.88
C ALA A 1040 12.13 -25.92 44.39
N ARG A 1041 12.89 -24.92 44.84
CA ARG A 1041 13.17 -24.69 46.26
C ARG A 1041 12.02 -24.04 47.01
N THR A 1042 11.17 -23.30 46.30
CA THR A 1042 10.01 -22.57 46.86
C THR A 1042 8.69 -23.32 46.67
N THR A 1043 8.61 -24.21 45.68
CA THR A 1043 7.40 -24.97 45.36
C THR A 1043 7.13 -26.05 46.42
N ARG A 1044 5.91 -26.08 46.96
CA ARG A 1044 5.42 -27.16 47.85
C ARG A 1044 4.71 -28.22 47.01
N GLY A 1045 5.18 -29.47 47.06
CA GLY A 1045 4.59 -30.61 46.34
C GLY A 1045 5.45 -31.09 45.15
N VAL A 1046 5.37 -32.39 44.85
CA VAL A 1046 6.26 -33.05 43.85
C VAL A 1046 5.68 -32.99 42.43
N ASP A 1047 4.35 -32.93 42.28
CA ASP A 1047 3.69 -33.02 40.97
C ASP A 1047 3.99 -31.84 40.02
N PRO A 1048 4.03 -30.56 40.47
CA PRO A 1048 4.42 -29.45 39.60
C PRO A 1048 5.89 -29.51 39.18
N LEU A 1049 6.77 -30.05 40.04
CA LEU A 1049 8.20 -30.18 39.76
C LEU A 1049 8.47 -31.12 38.59
N PHE A 1050 7.70 -32.22 38.51
CA PHE A 1050 7.83 -33.19 37.43
C PHE A 1050 7.58 -32.53 36.06
N GLY A 1051 6.48 -31.78 35.93
CA GLY A 1051 6.15 -31.09 34.68
C GLY A 1051 7.16 -30.01 34.29
N MET A 1052 7.73 -29.28 35.25
CA MET A 1052 8.77 -28.28 34.98
C MET A 1052 10.10 -28.93 34.56
N CYS A 1053 10.47 -30.04 35.18
CA CYS A 1053 11.68 -30.79 34.79
C CYS A 1053 11.53 -31.40 33.39
N GLU A 1054 10.39 -32.00 33.05
CA GLU A 1054 10.13 -32.51 31.70
C GLU A 1054 10.20 -31.40 30.65
N LYS A 1055 9.61 -30.23 30.91
CA LYS A 1055 9.71 -29.07 30.01
C LYS A 1055 11.15 -28.63 29.79
N PHE A 1056 11.92 -28.50 30.85
CA PHE A 1056 13.34 -28.13 30.74
C PHE A 1056 14.14 -29.16 29.93
N LEU A 1057 13.93 -30.46 30.16
CA LEU A 1057 14.61 -31.52 29.41
C LEU A 1057 14.20 -31.53 27.92
N GLN A 1058 12.94 -31.23 27.60
CA GLN A 1058 12.51 -31.04 26.21
C GLN A 1058 13.20 -29.85 25.53
N GLU A 1059 13.46 -28.76 26.26
CA GLU A 1059 14.20 -27.61 25.73
C GLU A 1059 15.68 -27.93 25.50
N VAL A 1060 16.29 -28.76 26.35
CA VAL A 1060 17.67 -29.27 26.15
C VAL A 1060 17.73 -30.16 24.90
N ASP A 1061 16.77 -31.08 24.73
CA ASP A 1061 16.65 -31.91 23.52
C ASP A 1061 16.45 -31.04 22.27
N PHE A 1062 15.64 -29.98 22.37
CA PHE A 1062 15.44 -29.03 21.29
C PHE A 1062 16.72 -28.28 20.94
N PHE A 1063 17.47 -27.79 21.94
CA PHE A 1063 18.76 -27.14 21.74
C PHE A 1063 19.73 -28.08 21.00
N GLN A 1064 19.84 -29.34 21.42
CA GLN A 1064 20.72 -30.32 20.77
C GLN A 1064 20.37 -30.49 19.29
N ARG A 1065 19.09 -30.59 18.95
CA ARG A 1065 18.64 -30.76 17.55
C ARG A 1065 18.94 -29.54 16.69
N CYS A 1066 18.88 -28.34 17.26
CA CYS A 1066 19.09 -27.10 16.51
C CYS A 1066 20.57 -26.80 16.24
N PHE A 1067 21.46 -27.17 17.18
CA PHE A 1067 22.87 -26.76 17.15
C PHE A 1067 23.87 -27.91 16.97
N VAL A 1068 23.44 -29.05 16.40
CA VAL A 1068 24.26 -30.28 16.25
C VAL A 1068 25.67 -30.02 15.70
N ALA A 1069 25.79 -29.10 14.73
CA ALA A 1069 27.07 -28.80 14.07
C ALA A 1069 28.08 -28.06 14.96
N ASP A 1070 27.58 -27.25 15.90
CA ASP A 1070 28.40 -26.35 16.72
C ASP A 1070 28.68 -26.90 18.13
N LEU A 1071 27.99 -27.98 18.54
CA LEU A 1071 28.21 -28.67 19.82
C LEU A 1071 29.68 -29.01 20.11
N PRO A 1072 30.48 -29.54 19.16
CA PRO A 1072 31.89 -29.85 19.41
C PRO A 1072 32.73 -28.63 19.77
N GLN A 1073 32.31 -27.40 19.45
CA GLN A 1073 33.07 -26.19 19.80
C GLN A 1073 32.85 -25.76 21.26
N LEU A 1074 31.83 -26.30 21.94
CA LEU A 1074 31.45 -25.96 23.32
C LEU A 1074 32.01 -26.96 24.36
N HIS A 1075 33.29 -27.33 24.23
CA HIS A 1075 33.95 -28.29 25.11
C HIS A 1075 33.88 -27.89 26.59
N ASP A 1076 33.58 -28.87 27.45
CA ASP A 1076 33.49 -28.72 28.92
C ASP A 1076 32.39 -27.75 29.40
N SER A 1077 31.51 -27.30 28.49
CA SER A 1077 30.41 -26.39 28.79
C SER A 1077 29.30 -27.06 29.61
N PHE A 1078 28.42 -26.24 30.21
CA PHE A 1078 27.24 -26.73 30.93
C PHE A 1078 26.33 -27.63 30.07
N VAL A 1079 26.13 -27.28 28.79
CA VAL A 1079 25.28 -28.05 27.86
C VAL A 1079 25.92 -29.38 27.50
N ASP A 1080 27.22 -29.37 27.21
CA ASP A 1080 27.98 -30.56 26.83
C ASP A 1080 27.90 -31.63 27.93
N LYS A 1081 28.21 -31.22 29.17
CA LYS A 1081 28.05 -32.04 30.39
C LYS A 1081 26.60 -32.50 30.62
N LEU A 1082 25.61 -31.68 30.27
CA LEU A 1082 24.19 -32.02 30.45
C LEU A 1082 23.74 -33.08 29.45
N LEU A 1083 24.20 -32.99 28.21
CA LEU A 1083 23.89 -33.94 27.15
C LEU A 1083 24.53 -35.31 27.42
N ASP A 1084 25.75 -35.35 27.94
CA ASP A 1084 26.42 -36.60 28.35
C ASP A 1084 25.66 -37.36 29.45
N ILE A 1085 25.05 -36.63 30.38
CA ILE A 1085 24.33 -37.20 31.54
C ILE A 1085 22.82 -37.30 31.27
N MET A 1086 22.33 -36.81 30.12
CA MET A 1086 20.91 -36.75 29.75
C MET A 1086 20.17 -38.08 29.91
N PRO A 1087 20.70 -39.24 29.46
CA PRO A 1087 20.01 -40.53 29.63
C PRO A 1087 19.78 -40.90 31.10
N ARG A 1088 20.70 -40.49 31.99
CA ARG A 1088 20.61 -40.70 33.43
C ARG A 1088 19.61 -39.73 34.07
N LEU A 1089 19.55 -38.47 33.61
CA LEU A 1089 18.61 -37.47 34.12
C LEU A 1089 17.15 -37.85 33.86
N MET A 1090 16.87 -38.39 32.67
CA MET A 1090 15.53 -38.86 32.27
C MET A 1090 14.99 -40.00 33.16
N ALA A 1091 15.88 -40.77 33.80
CA ALA A 1091 15.52 -41.88 34.69
C ALA A 1091 15.50 -41.50 36.18
N SER A 1092 15.96 -40.29 36.53
CA SER A 1092 16.14 -39.85 37.93
C SER A 1092 14.90 -39.14 38.48
N LYS A 1093 14.76 -39.06 39.81
CA LYS A 1093 13.67 -38.30 40.43
C LYS A 1093 13.89 -36.78 40.23
N PRO A 1094 12.85 -35.94 40.12
CA PRO A 1094 13.00 -34.49 39.90
C PRO A 1094 13.95 -33.79 40.88
N LEU A 1095 13.89 -34.15 42.17
CA LEU A 1095 14.79 -33.58 43.19
C LEU A 1095 16.26 -33.96 42.97
N GLU A 1096 16.54 -35.14 42.42
CA GLU A 1096 17.90 -35.56 42.06
C GLU A 1096 18.38 -34.80 40.83
N VAL A 1097 17.51 -34.63 39.82
CA VAL A 1097 17.77 -33.81 38.62
C VAL A 1097 18.16 -32.38 39.04
N ILE A 1098 17.40 -31.74 39.91
CA ILE A 1098 17.66 -30.38 40.39
C ILE A 1098 19.01 -30.29 41.13
N LYS A 1099 19.36 -31.28 41.97
CA LYS A 1099 20.65 -31.30 42.67
C LYS A 1099 21.83 -31.45 41.72
N ILE A 1100 21.71 -32.32 40.71
CA ILE A 1100 22.73 -32.51 39.68
C ILE A 1100 22.89 -31.21 38.88
N LEU A 1101 21.78 -30.59 38.46
CA LEU A 1101 21.75 -29.33 37.73
C LEU A 1101 22.41 -28.19 38.51
N GLN A 1102 22.11 -28.07 39.80
CA GLN A 1102 22.72 -27.07 40.67
C GLN A 1102 24.24 -27.26 40.80
N THR A 1103 24.69 -28.51 40.91
CA THR A 1103 26.12 -28.83 41.02
C THR A 1103 26.85 -28.51 39.72
N MET A 1104 26.27 -28.90 38.59
CA MET A 1104 26.82 -28.62 37.26
C MET A 1104 26.85 -27.14 36.93
N LEU A 1105 25.80 -26.39 37.25
CA LEU A 1105 25.73 -24.96 36.96
C LEU A 1105 26.82 -24.18 37.74
N ARG A 1106 27.12 -24.61 38.98
CA ARG A 1106 28.23 -24.04 39.78
C ARG A 1106 29.62 -24.35 39.24
N GLN A 1107 29.77 -25.47 38.53
CA GLN A 1107 31.02 -25.91 37.93
C GLN A 1107 31.12 -25.54 36.44
N SER A 1108 30.18 -24.74 35.92
CA SER A 1108 30.17 -24.37 34.51
C SER A 1108 31.25 -23.32 34.21
N PRO A 1109 32.08 -23.53 33.16
CA PRO A 1109 33.10 -22.56 32.78
C PRO A 1109 32.47 -21.34 32.10
N PHE A 1110 33.21 -20.23 32.12
CA PHE A 1110 32.88 -19.04 31.33
C PHE A 1110 33.23 -19.28 29.85
N LEU A 1111 32.24 -19.19 28.96
CA LEU A 1111 32.43 -19.35 27.52
C LEU A 1111 32.97 -18.07 26.89
N HIS A 1112 33.93 -18.22 25.98
CA HIS A 1112 34.45 -17.11 25.20
C HIS A 1112 33.44 -16.69 24.12
N LEU A 1113 33.04 -15.43 24.12
CA LEU A 1113 32.19 -14.85 23.07
C LEU A 1113 33.06 -14.31 21.94
N PRO A 1114 33.14 -14.96 20.77
CA PRO A 1114 33.88 -14.42 19.63
C PRO A 1114 33.16 -13.19 19.08
N LEU A 1115 33.88 -12.08 18.95
CA LEU A 1115 33.35 -10.87 18.33
C LEU A 1115 33.35 -10.99 16.80
N PRO A 1116 32.28 -10.59 16.11
CA PRO A 1116 32.27 -10.51 14.65
C PRO A 1116 32.83 -9.16 14.19
N GLU A 1117 33.07 -9.01 12.89
CA GLU A 1117 33.63 -7.77 12.33
C GLU A 1117 32.66 -6.57 12.41
N GLN A 1118 31.35 -6.80 12.31
CA GLN A 1118 30.33 -5.73 12.33
C GLN A 1118 29.04 -6.17 13.03
N ILE A 1119 28.85 -5.72 14.28
CA ILE A 1119 27.55 -5.79 14.98
C ILE A 1119 26.96 -4.39 15.06
N HIS A 1120 25.70 -4.27 14.66
CA HIS A 1120 24.95 -3.04 14.85
C HIS A 1120 23.72 -3.28 15.71
N LYS A 1121 23.48 -2.36 16.65
CA LYS A 1121 22.31 -2.37 17.52
C LYS A 1121 21.16 -1.65 16.82
N ALA A 1122 20.01 -2.30 16.72
CA ALA A 1122 18.81 -1.66 16.22
C ALA A 1122 18.39 -0.52 17.16
N SER A 1123 18.14 0.66 16.61
CA SER A 1123 17.69 1.83 17.36
C SER A 1123 16.54 2.50 16.64
N ALA A 1124 15.70 3.22 17.38
CA ALA A 1124 14.70 4.08 16.80
C ALA A 1124 14.50 5.38 17.56
N THR A 1125 14.28 6.45 16.81
CA THR A 1125 14.01 7.79 17.31
C THR A 1125 12.68 8.27 16.76
N ILE A 1126 11.72 8.53 17.64
CA ILE A 1126 10.44 9.15 17.29
C ILE A 1126 10.69 10.65 17.12
N ILE A 1127 10.40 11.17 15.94
CA ILE A 1127 10.52 12.60 15.59
C ILE A 1127 9.20 13.30 15.90
N GLU A 1128 8.09 12.68 15.50
CA GLU A 1128 6.74 13.15 15.78
C GLU A 1128 5.91 12.01 16.38
N PRO A 1129 5.20 12.22 17.49
CA PRO A 1129 5.12 13.45 18.28
C PRO A 1129 6.45 13.79 18.99
N ALA A 1130 6.75 15.08 19.17
CA ALA A 1130 8.00 15.55 19.78
C ALA A 1130 8.04 15.40 21.32
N GLY A 1131 6.89 15.14 21.97
CA GLY A 1131 6.80 14.92 23.42
C GLY A 1131 6.96 16.15 24.32
N GLU A 1132 7.26 17.32 23.73
CA GLU A 1132 7.53 18.57 24.47
C GLU A 1132 6.32 19.50 24.60
N SER A 1133 5.19 19.17 23.96
CA SER A 1133 4.00 20.03 24.00
C SER A 1133 3.08 19.70 25.18
N ASP A 1134 2.91 20.67 26.08
CA ASP A 1134 1.92 20.62 27.16
C ASP A 1134 0.47 20.81 26.66
N ASN A 1135 0.28 21.09 25.37
CA ASN A 1135 -1.04 21.30 24.79
C ASN A 1135 -1.77 19.95 24.60
N PRO A 1136 -2.90 19.71 25.29
CA PRO A 1136 -3.57 18.44 25.18
C PRO A 1136 -4.34 18.32 23.87
N LEU A 1137 -4.17 17.18 23.21
CA LEU A 1137 -4.96 16.80 22.05
C LEU A 1137 -6.39 16.45 22.49
N ARG A 1138 -7.34 17.31 22.14
CA ARG A 1138 -8.73 17.23 22.60
C ARG A 1138 -9.62 16.61 21.53
N PHE A 1139 -10.42 15.63 21.93
CA PHE A 1139 -11.36 14.98 21.02
C PHE A 1139 -12.59 14.47 21.73
N THR A 1140 -13.64 14.14 20.99
CA THR A 1140 -14.89 13.62 21.56
C THR A 1140 -14.74 12.15 21.94
N SER A 1141 -15.03 11.81 23.20
CA SER A 1141 -14.99 10.45 23.73
C SER A 1141 -15.85 9.50 22.89
N GLY A 1142 -15.32 8.31 22.60
CA GLY A 1142 -15.98 7.33 21.72
C GLY A 1142 -15.73 7.55 20.22
N LEU A 1143 -15.16 8.68 19.81
CA LEU A 1143 -14.59 8.85 18.48
C LEU A 1143 -13.09 8.52 18.50
N VAL A 1144 -12.59 8.20 17.31
CA VAL A 1144 -11.18 7.89 17.07
C VAL A 1144 -10.47 9.18 16.68
N VAL A 1145 -9.24 9.35 17.16
CA VAL A 1145 -8.31 10.37 16.67
C VAL A 1145 -7.08 9.71 16.10
N ALA A 1146 -6.61 10.20 14.96
CA ALA A 1146 -5.29 9.88 14.45
C ALA A 1146 -4.22 10.70 15.17
N LEU A 1147 -3.19 10.03 15.65
CA LEU A 1147 -1.92 10.58 16.08
C LEU A 1147 -0.87 10.17 15.05
N ASP A 1148 -0.24 11.13 14.39
CA ASP A 1148 0.83 10.85 13.44
C ASP A 1148 2.10 10.43 14.18
N VAL A 1149 2.71 9.33 13.74
CA VAL A 1149 3.98 8.82 14.27
C VAL A 1149 4.99 8.79 13.13
N ASP A 1150 5.96 9.69 13.18
CA ASP A 1150 7.13 9.74 12.31
C ASP A 1150 8.37 9.34 13.11
N ALA A 1151 9.03 8.26 12.71
CA ALA A 1151 10.19 7.74 13.39
C ALA A 1151 11.29 7.30 12.42
N THR A 1152 12.54 7.55 12.80
CA THR A 1152 13.71 7.00 12.13
C THR A 1152 14.12 5.71 12.81
N LEU A 1153 14.43 4.70 11.99
CA LEU A 1153 14.85 3.37 12.42
C LEU A 1153 16.25 3.11 11.85
N GLU A 1154 17.20 2.71 12.68
CA GLU A 1154 18.55 2.37 12.23
C GLU A 1154 18.86 0.91 12.53
N HIS A 1155 19.55 0.26 11.58
CA HIS A 1155 20.04 -1.11 11.62
C HIS A 1155 18.99 -2.20 11.94
N VAL A 1156 17.74 -1.98 11.52
CA VAL A 1156 16.65 -2.97 11.61
C VAL A 1156 16.63 -3.85 10.34
N GLN A 1157 16.73 -5.19 10.48
CA GLN A 1157 16.84 -6.12 9.34
C GLN A 1157 15.54 -6.31 8.54
N ASP A 1158 14.40 -6.44 9.21
CA ASP A 1158 13.07 -6.58 8.57
C ASP A 1158 12.02 -5.77 9.34
N PRO A 1159 12.01 -4.43 9.16
CA PRO A 1159 11.16 -3.56 9.97
C PRO A 1159 9.67 -3.81 9.72
N GLN A 1160 9.27 -4.24 8.51
CA GLN A 1160 7.86 -4.39 8.12
C GLN A 1160 7.12 -5.43 8.98
N ASN A 1161 7.76 -6.57 9.27
CA ASN A 1161 7.14 -7.62 10.07
C ASN A 1161 7.46 -7.50 11.56
N THR A 1162 8.62 -6.94 11.92
CA THR A 1162 9.11 -6.94 13.30
C THR A 1162 8.71 -5.70 14.09
N VAL A 1163 8.64 -4.52 13.49
CA VAL A 1163 8.37 -3.29 14.25
C VAL A 1163 6.88 -3.17 14.60
N LYS A 1164 6.58 -2.83 15.86
CA LYS A 1164 5.24 -2.55 16.38
C LYS A 1164 5.24 -1.21 17.10
N VAL A 1165 4.09 -0.54 17.12
CA VAL A 1165 3.88 0.69 17.90
C VAL A 1165 3.06 0.33 19.13
N GLN A 1166 3.57 0.62 20.32
CA GLN A 1166 2.83 0.44 21.56
C GLN A 1166 2.38 1.80 22.10
N VAL A 1167 1.11 1.84 22.51
CA VAL A 1167 0.48 2.96 23.19
C VAL A 1167 0.08 2.50 24.58
N LEU A 1168 0.64 3.11 25.62
CA LEU A 1168 0.33 2.83 27.02
C LEU A 1168 -0.52 3.97 27.60
N TYR A 1169 -1.72 3.61 28.06
CA TYR A 1169 -2.70 4.53 28.62
C TYR A 1169 -2.51 4.70 30.14
N PRO A 1170 -3.01 5.82 30.72
CA PRO A 1170 -2.92 6.09 32.15
C PRO A 1170 -3.57 5.03 33.06
N ASP A 1171 -4.57 4.30 32.54
CA ASP A 1171 -5.28 3.25 33.26
C ASP A 1171 -4.53 1.90 33.28
N GLY A 1172 -3.34 1.85 32.69
CA GLY A 1172 -2.51 0.66 32.56
C GLY A 1172 -2.85 -0.20 31.35
N GLN A 1173 -3.87 0.15 30.55
CA GLN A 1173 -4.13 -0.53 29.29
C GLN A 1173 -2.99 -0.22 28.30
N ALA A 1174 -2.55 -1.25 27.57
CA ALA A 1174 -1.58 -1.10 26.50
C ALA A 1174 -2.17 -1.61 25.20
N GLN A 1175 -2.12 -0.79 24.15
CA GLN A 1175 -2.50 -1.18 22.79
C GLN A 1175 -1.24 -1.38 21.95
N MET A 1176 -1.20 -2.47 21.19
CA MET A 1176 -0.11 -2.78 20.26
C MET A 1176 -0.64 -2.73 18.83
N ILE A 1177 -0.08 -1.81 18.06
CA ILE A 1177 -0.50 -1.47 16.71
C ILE A 1177 0.54 -1.99 15.73
N HIS A 1178 0.05 -2.58 14.64
CA HIS A 1178 0.84 -3.11 13.55
C HIS A 1178 0.87 -2.05 12.45
N PRO A 1179 2.03 -1.43 12.17
CA PRO A 1179 2.14 -0.48 11.07
C PRO A 1179 1.92 -1.18 9.73
N LYS A 1180 1.45 -0.45 8.72
CA LYS A 1180 1.27 -1.05 7.40
C LYS A 1180 2.63 -1.20 6.73
N PRO A 1181 2.86 -2.25 5.91
CA PRO A 1181 4.10 -2.36 5.14
C PRO A 1181 4.40 -1.16 4.25
N ALA A 1182 3.35 -0.48 3.76
CA ALA A 1182 3.45 0.72 2.91
C ALA A 1182 3.96 1.98 3.66
N ASP A 1183 3.84 2.00 4.99
CA ASP A 1183 4.22 3.14 5.85
C ASP A 1183 5.75 3.19 6.10
N PHE A 1184 6.46 2.12 5.75
CA PHE A 1184 7.91 2.05 5.85
C PHE A 1184 8.58 2.57 4.58
N ARG A 1185 9.44 3.58 4.75
CA ARG A 1185 10.31 4.13 3.70
C ARG A 1185 11.75 3.69 3.93
N ASN A 1186 12.50 3.51 2.85
CA ASN A 1186 13.93 3.15 2.90
C ASN A 1186 14.78 4.28 2.29
N PRO A 1187 15.23 5.27 3.11
CA PRO A 1187 16.07 6.36 2.65
C PRO A 1187 17.53 5.96 2.37
N GLY A 1188 17.97 4.76 2.76
CA GLY A 1188 19.36 4.32 2.54
C GLY A 1188 19.72 3.02 3.26
N PRO A 1189 20.89 2.44 2.95
CA PRO A 1189 21.29 1.16 3.53
C PRO A 1189 21.38 1.25 5.06
N GLY A 1190 20.70 0.34 5.75
CA GLY A 1190 20.67 0.30 7.21
C GLY A 1190 19.81 1.37 7.89
N ARG A 1191 19.11 2.22 7.13
CA ARG A 1191 18.19 3.23 7.68
C ARG A 1191 16.79 3.06 7.08
N HIS A 1192 15.79 3.12 7.93
CA HIS A 1192 14.39 3.13 7.54
C HIS A 1192 13.69 4.31 8.21
N ARG A 1193 12.57 4.74 7.66
CA ARG A 1193 11.69 5.73 8.26
C ARG A 1193 10.28 5.17 8.29
N LEU A 1194 9.63 5.27 9.43
CA LEU A 1194 8.26 4.83 9.64
C LEU A 1194 7.38 6.05 9.77
N ILE A 1195 6.42 6.21 8.86
CA ILE A 1195 5.41 7.29 8.90
C ILE A 1195 4.04 6.63 8.94
N THR A 1196 3.47 6.49 10.14
CA THR A 1196 2.20 5.77 10.36
C THR A 1196 1.24 6.59 11.19
N GLN A 1197 -0.06 6.41 10.95
CA GLN A 1197 -1.09 6.98 11.81
C GLN A 1197 -1.51 5.98 12.89
N VAL A 1198 -1.44 6.42 14.14
CA VAL A 1198 -1.86 5.67 15.32
C VAL A 1198 -3.24 6.15 15.74
N TYR A 1199 -4.22 5.25 15.69
CA TYR A 1199 -5.60 5.57 16.02
C TYR A 1199 -5.87 5.36 17.52
N LEU A 1200 -6.27 6.43 18.19
CA LEU A 1200 -6.53 6.47 19.62
C LEU A 1200 -8.03 6.65 19.87
N SER A 1201 -8.60 5.82 20.74
CA SER A 1201 -9.99 5.97 21.19
C SER A 1201 -10.10 5.62 22.66
N HIS A 1202 -10.78 6.46 23.45
CA HIS A 1202 -11.00 6.21 24.86
C HIS A 1202 -12.33 6.82 25.36
N THR A 1203 -12.81 6.34 26.50
CA THR A 1203 -13.87 6.98 27.28
C THR A 1203 -13.44 8.35 27.80
N ALA A 1204 -14.40 9.20 28.16
CA ALA A 1204 -14.14 10.56 28.61
C ALA A 1204 -13.24 10.60 29.86
N TRP A 1205 -12.29 11.54 29.89
CA TRP A 1205 -11.42 11.82 31.03
C TRP A 1205 -11.81 13.12 31.72
N THR A 1206 -11.57 13.19 33.03
CA THR A 1206 -11.80 14.39 33.84
C THR A 1206 -10.73 15.45 33.64
N GLU A 1207 -9.51 15.03 33.31
CA GLU A 1207 -8.34 15.89 33.12
C GLU A 1207 -7.49 15.39 31.94
N PRO A 1208 -6.68 16.27 31.31
CA PRO A 1208 -5.71 15.83 30.31
C PRO A 1208 -4.63 14.97 30.96
N CYS A 1209 -4.42 13.76 30.42
CA CYS A 1209 -3.42 12.81 30.93
C CYS A 1209 -2.38 12.49 29.87
N GLN A 1210 -1.20 12.06 30.32
CA GLN A 1210 -0.12 11.61 29.45
C GLN A 1210 -0.36 10.18 28.97
N VAL A 1211 -0.32 9.98 27.66
CA VAL A 1211 -0.26 8.68 27.01
C VAL A 1211 1.17 8.47 26.51
N GLU A 1212 1.72 7.28 26.73
CA GLU A 1212 3.08 6.94 26.33
C GLU A 1212 3.09 6.15 25.02
N VAL A 1213 3.81 6.65 24.02
CA VAL A 1213 3.98 6.00 22.72
C VAL A 1213 5.44 5.53 22.59
N ARG A 1214 5.64 4.27 22.21
CA ARG A 1214 6.99 3.70 22.00
C ARG A 1214 7.00 2.65 20.90
N LEU A 1215 8.17 2.43 20.31
CA LEU A 1215 8.37 1.40 19.29
C LEU A 1215 8.98 0.14 19.89
N LEU A 1216 8.46 -1.00 19.43
CA LEU A 1216 8.86 -2.33 19.87
C LEU A 1216 9.34 -3.17 18.67
N LEU A 1217 10.26 -4.10 18.91
CA LEU A 1217 10.59 -5.21 18.04
C LEU A 1217 9.87 -6.47 18.51
N ALA A 1218 9.01 -7.03 17.69
CA ALA A 1218 8.41 -8.33 17.89
C ALA A 1218 9.36 -9.44 17.43
N TYR A 1219 9.45 -10.51 18.21
CA TYR A 1219 10.28 -11.67 17.88
C TYR A 1219 9.54 -12.99 18.10
N ASN A 1220 9.97 -14.01 17.35
CA ASN A 1220 9.51 -15.39 17.44
C ASN A 1220 10.74 -16.31 17.48
N SER A 1221 10.90 -17.11 18.55
CA SER A 1221 12.06 -17.99 18.75
C SER A 1221 12.20 -19.08 17.68
N GLY A 1222 11.11 -19.40 16.96
CA GLY A 1222 11.12 -20.37 15.86
C GLY A 1222 11.53 -19.83 14.48
N ALA A 1223 11.80 -18.52 14.33
CA ALA A 1223 12.01 -17.90 13.01
C ALA A 1223 13.45 -18.00 12.46
N ARG A 1224 14.47 -18.10 13.33
CA ARG A 1224 15.89 -18.21 12.93
C ARG A 1224 16.45 -19.64 12.93
N ILE A 1225 15.70 -20.58 13.46
CA ILE A 1225 16.06 -21.99 13.46
C ILE A 1225 15.52 -22.59 12.16
N PRO A 1226 16.35 -23.20 11.30
CA PRO A 1226 15.83 -23.94 10.16
C PRO A 1226 14.93 -25.04 10.70
N LYS A 1227 13.61 -24.89 10.53
CA LYS A 1227 12.67 -25.94 10.87
C LYS A 1227 13.09 -27.19 10.12
N SER A 1228 13.51 -28.23 10.85
CA SER A 1228 13.66 -29.56 10.26
C SER A 1228 12.31 -29.96 9.64
N PRO A 1229 12.25 -30.60 8.46
CA PRO A 1229 11.00 -30.94 7.78
C PRO A 1229 10.00 -31.79 8.58
N TRP A 1230 10.39 -32.30 9.75
CA TRP A 1230 9.74 -33.39 10.46
C TRP A 1230 8.86 -32.98 11.66
N MET A 1231 8.66 -31.68 11.91
CA MET A 1231 7.93 -31.18 13.09
C MET A 1231 6.84 -30.15 12.73
N GLU A 1232 5.91 -30.51 11.84
CA GLU A 1232 4.60 -29.84 11.77
C GLU A 1232 3.48 -30.88 11.83
N GLY A 1233 3.34 -31.48 13.01
CA GLY A 1233 2.22 -32.36 13.38
C GLY A 1233 1.32 -31.67 14.40
N GLY A 1234 0.61 -30.62 13.97
CA GLY A 1234 -0.42 -29.95 14.76
C GLY A 1234 -1.35 -29.19 13.83
N GLU A 1235 -2.65 -29.47 13.90
CA GLU A 1235 -3.69 -28.88 13.05
C GLU A 1235 -3.70 -27.36 13.17
N MET A 1236 -3.05 -26.67 12.22
CA MET A 1236 -3.18 -25.23 12.05
C MET A 1236 -4.05 -24.97 10.81
N SER A 1237 -5.11 -24.19 11.00
CA SER A 1237 -5.82 -23.55 9.89
C SER A 1237 -4.84 -22.67 9.11
N PRO A 1238 -5.02 -22.42 7.80
CA PRO A 1238 -4.15 -21.55 7.03
C PRO A 1238 -4.49 -20.09 7.34
N GLN A 1239 -4.08 -19.64 8.52
CA GLN A 1239 -3.76 -18.25 8.81
C GLN A 1239 -2.35 -18.30 9.40
N VAL A 1240 -1.39 -17.68 8.73
CA VAL A 1240 -0.08 -17.38 9.32
C VAL A 1240 -0.32 -16.29 10.36
N GLU A 1241 -0.92 -16.66 11.49
CA GLU A 1241 -0.74 -15.88 12.70
C GLU A 1241 0.67 -16.19 13.17
N THR A 1242 1.60 -15.30 12.82
CA THR A 1242 2.84 -15.17 13.57
C THR A 1242 2.45 -14.86 15.02
N SER A 1243 2.27 -15.91 15.82
CA SER A 1243 2.08 -15.77 17.27
C SER A 1243 3.32 -15.07 17.81
N ILE A 1244 3.21 -13.76 18.07
CA ILE A 1244 4.30 -12.96 18.63
C ILE A 1244 4.67 -13.57 19.98
N GLU A 1245 5.88 -14.11 20.09
CA GLU A 1245 6.33 -14.75 21.33
C GLU A 1245 6.72 -13.72 22.40
N GLY A 1246 7.29 -12.60 21.97
CA GLY A 1246 7.63 -11.48 22.85
C GLY A 1246 7.94 -10.20 22.09
N THR A 1247 8.14 -9.12 22.83
CA THR A 1247 8.49 -7.80 22.30
C THR A 1247 9.62 -7.14 23.07
N ILE A 1248 10.40 -6.30 22.37
CA ILE A 1248 11.57 -5.61 22.91
C ILE A 1248 11.44 -4.11 22.61
N PRO A 1249 11.38 -3.22 23.61
CA PRO A 1249 11.40 -1.79 23.35
C PRO A 1249 12.78 -1.36 22.83
N PHE A 1250 12.81 -0.61 21.74
CA PHE A 1250 14.03 -0.13 21.11
C PHE A 1250 14.02 1.37 20.76
N SER A 1251 12.94 2.08 21.10
CA SER A 1251 12.89 3.53 21.13
C SER A 1251 12.74 4.05 22.56
N LYS A 1252 13.15 5.30 22.78
CA LYS A 1252 12.72 6.03 23.99
C LYS A 1252 11.21 6.28 23.92
N PRO A 1253 10.49 6.20 25.04
CA PRO A 1253 9.07 6.51 25.07
C PRO A 1253 8.81 8.01 24.95
N VAL A 1254 7.82 8.38 24.16
CA VAL A 1254 7.33 9.75 24.00
C VAL A 1254 6.00 9.90 24.72
N LYS A 1255 5.84 10.99 25.46
CA LYS A 1255 4.62 11.27 26.22
C LYS A 1255 3.79 12.31 25.48
N VAL A 1256 2.51 12.04 25.29
CA VAL A 1256 1.56 12.93 24.60
C VAL A 1256 0.40 13.25 25.53
N TYR A 1257 0.07 14.52 25.69
CA TYR A 1257 -1.11 14.93 26.46
C TYR A 1257 -2.39 14.75 25.65
N ILE A 1258 -3.34 14.01 26.22
CA ILE A 1258 -4.59 13.68 25.54
C ILE A 1258 -5.78 13.97 26.44
N MET A 1259 -6.88 14.46 25.86
CA MET A 1259 -8.12 14.78 26.58
C MET A 1259 -9.38 14.36 25.78
N PRO A 1260 -9.88 13.14 26.00
CA PRO A 1260 -11.18 12.70 25.51
C PRO A 1260 -12.29 13.43 26.30
N LYS A 1261 -13.06 14.28 25.64
CA LYS A 1261 -14.18 15.04 26.21
C LYS A 1261 -15.53 14.40 25.87
N PRO A 1262 -16.52 14.44 26.77
CA PRO A 1262 -17.87 14.03 26.40
C PRO A 1262 -18.40 14.92 25.27
N ALA A 1263 -19.23 14.36 24.39
CA ALA A 1263 -19.92 15.13 23.35
C ALA A 1263 -20.69 16.27 24.03
N ARG A 1264 -20.44 17.52 23.60
CA ARG A 1264 -21.25 18.66 24.03
C ARG A 1264 -22.67 18.39 23.54
N ARG A 1265 -23.61 18.20 24.48
CA ARG A 1265 -25.04 18.06 24.20
C ARG A 1265 -25.62 19.34 23.65
#